data_AF-A0A813HEG1-F1
#
_entry.id   AF-A0A813HEG1-F1
#
_cell.length_a   1.000
_cell.length_b   1.000
_cell.length_c   1.000
_cell.angle_alpha   90.00
_cell.angle_beta   90.00
_cell.angle_gamma   90.00
#
_symmetry.space_group_name_H-M   'P 1'
#
loop_
_entity.id
_entity.type
_entity.pdbx_description
1 polymer ?
#
loop_
_entity_poly.entity_id
_entity_poly.type
_entity_poly.pdbx_seq_one_letter_code
_entity_poly.pdbx_strand_id
1 'polypeptide(L)'
;MKRADLDEVTECLEEAKANGASAALIKKAEALKDELGKTKNAEAALLEAMEIRDLSTVAGAYRGALLLGVDPGLVEKAQQLMEELKKIRDAEEALRKAMTNRELEPIQRRLDEAKELQSDPELLKKADDLVAELIRLGQAEEALTAAMKEKVLESLAERLDEAKSLGARPALIKKGENLLADLRNIKEKERALIKAMVDRDRNAVAQCRMPAMLAGADPELLKQSQELLAELQELWKVETTTAITDAMESTDIDALAKLISEAKDAKVEPDLVKKAEEWLTYLRRKAAAEDAIRQAMASQNADTIAAAVEKVRAAEPNPELVKEAEELAQNIRLAAEALAKAIREKNFNLLRKGIAWAHGRKEMGDLYKRAQEAQAQMMRDSFFKDMSIALDTNNYAQMRALHRRAKTLELEDTEVCKRAAAILSKLYEYTVEVEWTRESTAGPLGTECWRQNPTVEVRVVGEAGSKNVPVFVTMEDMDGPSGVGGDGDPKYGFVLARNERNVPDSCPVLCPGGPTFEDSPYGEGDTASTTATANVEVLQGSRFFAIPSLLDQVKNGGKARFDFLSLSELTCRLLPDFDKAWVHQETSSEELGWNSAKGTAGGPLSGGEKWLKNPQIRIYLEEKGPLCVMGLFRLSPEASPDLQVALHATKNKKSMSYNPHANVNPKGNHTIIAQTDEMFVAGRREVALCFEIKEQDLIVEKGAATPPFYFLTSLSNAGDEGTFEVEFKGTGKFRVEIVGAKKAGKK
;
A
#
# COMPACT_ATOMS: atom_id res chain seq x y z
N MET A 1 -35.96 96.28 56.14
CA MET A 1 -35.78 96.26 54.66
C MET A 1 -35.57 94.82 54.26
N LYS A 2 -36.47 94.26 53.44
CA LYS A 2 -36.33 92.87 53.00
C LYS A 2 -35.09 92.79 52.10
N ARG A 3 -34.07 92.09 52.61
CA ARG A 3 -32.84 91.75 51.89
C ARG A 3 -33.28 90.95 50.67
N ALA A 4 -32.93 91.46 49.49
CA ALA A 4 -33.21 90.75 48.25
C ALA A 4 -32.60 89.34 48.35
N ASP A 5 -33.39 88.33 48.02
CA ASP A 5 -32.99 86.93 48.14
C ASP A 5 -31.74 86.67 47.29
N LEU A 6 -30.81 85.87 47.82
CA LEU A 6 -29.59 85.49 47.12
C LEU A 6 -29.92 84.91 45.73
N ASP A 7 -30.99 84.13 45.66
CA ASP A 7 -31.45 83.48 44.43
C ASP A 7 -32.15 84.48 43.49
N GLU A 8 -33.06 85.32 44.00
CA GLU A 8 -33.72 86.38 43.20
C GLU A 8 -32.73 87.38 42.61
N VAL A 9 -31.71 87.79 43.38
CA VAL A 9 -30.66 88.72 42.92
C VAL A 9 -29.81 88.10 41.81
N THR A 10 -29.65 86.78 41.82
CA THR A 10 -28.89 86.05 40.79
C THR A 10 -29.67 85.98 39.47
N GLU A 11 -30.96 85.66 39.51
CA GLU A 11 -31.79 85.43 38.32
C GLU A 11 -32.01 86.71 37.50
N CYS A 12 -32.33 87.82 38.17
CA CYS A 12 -32.49 89.13 37.52
C CYS A 12 -31.21 89.63 36.82
N LEU A 13 -30.04 89.16 37.25
CA LEU A 13 -28.74 89.57 36.71
C LEU A 13 -28.50 89.06 35.27
N GLU A 14 -28.98 87.86 34.95
CA GLU A 14 -28.73 87.17 33.67
C GLU A 14 -29.66 87.67 32.55
N GLU A 15 -30.94 87.91 32.84
CA GLU A 15 -31.90 88.50 31.88
C GLU A 15 -31.44 89.88 31.38
N ALA A 16 -30.84 90.68 32.26
CA ALA A 16 -30.33 91.99 31.92
C ALA A 16 -29.21 91.92 30.86
N LYS A 17 -28.36 90.88 30.87
CA LYS A 17 -27.27 90.69 29.89
C LYS A 17 -27.80 90.46 28.47
N ALA A 18 -28.86 89.66 28.32
CA ALA A 18 -29.31 89.16 27.02
C ALA A 18 -29.94 90.24 26.12
N ASN A 19 -30.64 91.21 26.69
CA ASN A 19 -31.41 92.21 25.93
C ASN A 19 -30.57 93.42 25.44
N GLY A 20 -29.24 93.32 25.46
CA GLY A 20 -28.35 94.43 25.12
C GLY A 20 -28.37 95.57 26.13
N ALA A 21 -28.72 95.31 27.41
CA ALA A 21 -28.70 96.32 28.47
C ALA A 21 -27.26 96.78 28.78
N SER A 22 -27.12 98.01 29.30
CA SER A 22 -25.78 98.56 29.52
C SER A 22 -25.02 97.79 30.62
N ALA A 23 -23.72 97.58 30.40
CA ALA A 23 -22.86 96.78 31.28
C ALA A 23 -22.79 97.24 32.75
N ALA A 24 -23.18 98.48 33.09
CA ALA A 24 -23.06 99.01 34.46
C ALA A 24 -23.99 98.32 35.48
N LEU A 25 -25.18 97.89 35.05
CA LEU A 25 -26.19 97.31 35.95
C LEU A 25 -25.80 95.92 36.46
N ILE A 26 -25.19 95.13 35.57
CA ILE A 26 -24.78 93.76 35.86
C ILE A 26 -23.75 93.69 36.99
N LYS A 27 -22.79 94.63 37.06
CA LYS A 27 -21.72 94.54 38.07
C LYS A 27 -22.22 94.73 39.51
N LYS A 28 -23.32 95.45 39.71
CA LYS A 28 -23.77 95.83 41.07
C LYS A 28 -24.48 94.69 41.80
N ALA A 29 -25.25 93.88 41.08
CA ALA A 29 -26.00 92.80 41.71
C ALA A 29 -25.13 91.55 41.99
N GLU A 30 -23.98 91.37 41.31
CA GLU A 30 -23.00 90.33 41.68
C GLU A 30 -22.44 90.53 43.10
N ALA A 31 -22.16 91.77 43.51
CA ALA A 31 -21.55 92.03 44.83
C ALA A 31 -22.50 91.76 46.01
N LEU A 32 -23.80 92.00 45.85
CA LEU A 32 -24.79 91.77 46.91
C LEU A 32 -24.97 90.28 47.20
N LYS A 33 -24.79 89.44 46.18
CA LYS A 33 -24.90 88.00 46.29
C LYS A 33 -23.86 87.42 47.27
N ASP A 34 -22.60 87.82 47.16
CA ASP A 34 -21.53 87.20 47.95
C ASP A 34 -21.63 87.40 49.47
N GLU A 35 -22.21 88.51 49.94
CA GLU A 35 -22.23 88.81 51.37
C GLU A 35 -23.30 88.00 52.12
N LEU A 36 -24.47 87.79 51.51
CA LEU A 36 -25.55 87.02 52.12
C LEU A 36 -25.19 85.54 52.26
N GLY A 37 -24.37 85.01 51.34
CA GLY A 37 -23.88 83.64 51.42
C GLY A 37 -23.07 83.32 52.69
N LYS A 38 -22.33 84.29 53.26
CA LYS A 38 -21.40 84.01 54.37
C LYS A 38 -22.07 83.83 55.73
N THR A 39 -23.14 84.58 56.02
CA THR A 39 -23.76 84.58 57.36
C THR A 39 -24.55 83.30 57.62
N LYS A 40 -25.30 82.85 56.61
CA LYS A 40 -26.12 81.63 56.68
C LYS A 40 -25.27 80.38 56.97
N ASN A 41 -24.01 80.39 56.53
CA ASN A 41 -23.09 79.28 56.76
C ASN A 41 -22.61 79.16 58.22
N ALA A 42 -22.54 80.26 58.97
CA ALA A 42 -22.01 80.24 60.34
C ALA A 42 -23.03 79.76 61.39
N GLU A 43 -24.31 80.05 61.18
CA GLU A 43 -25.40 79.58 62.06
C GLU A 43 -25.61 78.07 61.95
N ALA A 44 -25.61 77.57 60.70
CA ALA A 44 -25.64 76.14 60.44
C ALA A 44 -24.52 75.40 61.17
N ALA A 45 -23.30 75.96 61.17
CA ALA A 45 -22.15 75.34 61.82
C ALA A 45 -22.27 75.24 63.36
N LEU A 46 -22.96 76.17 64.04
CA LEU A 46 -23.10 76.13 65.50
C LEU A 46 -24.17 75.15 65.98
N LEU A 47 -25.33 75.13 65.32
CA LEU A 47 -26.37 74.13 65.63
C LEU A 47 -25.84 72.72 65.41
N GLU A 48 -25.15 72.51 64.30
CA GLU A 48 -24.51 71.24 63.98
C GLU A 48 -23.52 70.84 65.09
N ALA A 49 -22.67 71.77 65.55
CA ALA A 49 -21.72 71.48 66.63
C ALA A 49 -22.37 71.04 67.94
N MET A 50 -23.49 71.66 68.35
CA MET A 50 -24.22 71.31 69.57
C MET A 50 -24.94 69.96 69.49
N GLU A 51 -25.49 69.64 68.33
CA GLU A 51 -26.06 68.31 68.09
C GLU A 51 -24.99 67.21 68.12
N ILE A 52 -23.78 67.52 67.64
CA ILE A 52 -22.63 66.61 67.74
C ILE A 52 -22.27 66.31 69.22
N ARG A 53 -22.63 67.19 70.17
CA ARG A 53 -22.31 67.07 71.61
C ARG A 53 -20.83 66.78 71.89
N ASP A 54 -19.95 67.25 71.00
CA ASP A 54 -18.51 67.19 71.22
C ASP A 54 -18.02 68.49 71.85
N LEU A 55 -17.35 68.35 72.98
CA LEU A 55 -16.89 69.48 73.79
C LEU A 55 -16.01 70.46 72.98
N SER A 56 -15.19 69.96 72.06
CA SER A 56 -14.27 70.78 71.26
C SER A 56 -14.99 71.47 70.10
N THR A 57 -15.88 70.77 69.41
CA THR A 57 -16.60 71.24 68.22
C THR A 57 -17.60 72.33 68.60
N VAL A 58 -18.36 72.11 69.68
CA VAL A 58 -19.27 73.11 70.27
C VAL A 58 -18.50 74.39 70.59
N ALA A 59 -17.34 74.25 71.25
CA ALA A 59 -16.51 75.40 71.62
C ALA A 59 -15.89 76.15 70.41
N GLY A 60 -15.72 75.48 69.27
CA GLY A 60 -15.18 76.04 68.03
C GLY A 60 -16.21 76.84 67.24
N ALA A 61 -17.36 76.22 66.93
CA ALA A 61 -18.42 76.86 66.17
C ALA A 61 -19.08 78.04 66.93
N TYR A 62 -19.13 77.91 68.26
CA TYR A 62 -19.63 78.97 69.15
C TYR A 62 -18.89 80.30 68.92
N ARG A 63 -17.57 80.24 68.72
CA ARG A 63 -16.75 81.41 68.44
C ARG A 63 -17.00 82.02 67.06
N GLY A 64 -17.24 81.21 66.03
CA GLY A 64 -17.45 81.67 64.65
C GLY A 64 -18.82 82.33 64.45
N ALA A 65 -19.86 81.78 65.06
CA ALA A 65 -21.22 82.34 65.02
C ALA A 65 -21.28 83.76 65.61
N LEU A 66 -20.57 83.98 66.73
CA LEU A 66 -20.46 85.29 67.38
C LEU A 66 -19.87 86.39 66.46
N LEU A 67 -18.96 86.05 65.54
CA LEU A 67 -18.24 87.02 64.71
C LEU A 67 -19.03 87.51 63.48
N LEU A 68 -19.88 86.67 62.91
CA LEU A 68 -20.63 86.98 61.68
C LEU A 68 -22.03 87.54 61.96
N GLY A 69 -22.35 87.77 63.24
CA GLY A 69 -23.64 88.31 63.67
C GLY A 69 -24.78 87.29 63.57
N VAL A 70 -24.50 86.02 63.88
CA VAL A 70 -25.51 84.96 64.06
C VAL A 70 -26.36 85.21 65.31
N ASP A 71 -27.57 84.63 65.38
CA ASP A 71 -28.51 84.81 66.49
C ASP A 71 -27.92 84.52 67.89
N PRO A 72 -28.04 85.43 68.88
CA PRO A 72 -27.48 85.26 70.22
C PRO A 72 -28.12 84.14 71.08
N GLY A 73 -29.37 83.74 70.85
CA GLY A 73 -30.04 82.74 71.67
C GLY A 73 -29.48 81.33 71.49
N LEU A 74 -28.91 81.06 70.32
CA LEU A 74 -28.23 79.82 70.02
C LEU A 74 -26.91 79.67 70.78
N VAL A 75 -26.24 80.79 71.03
CA VAL A 75 -24.92 80.84 71.68
C VAL A 75 -25.02 80.31 73.13
N GLU A 76 -25.93 80.81 73.97
CA GLU A 76 -25.98 80.43 75.40
C GLU A 76 -26.17 78.92 75.66
N LYS A 77 -27.04 78.25 74.89
CA LYS A 77 -27.30 76.81 75.04
C LYS A 77 -26.06 75.96 74.78
N ALA A 78 -25.13 76.43 73.94
CA ALA A 78 -23.87 75.74 73.68
C ALA A 78 -23.01 75.63 74.94
N GLN A 79 -23.06 76.62 75.85
CA GLN A 79 -22.16 76.69 77.00
C GLN A 79 -22.51 75.69 78.11
N GLN A 80 -23.80 75.49 78.42
CA GLN A 80 -24.21 74.56 79.48
C GLN A 80 -23.86 73.11 79.12
N LEU A 81 -24.03 72.76 77.84
CA LEU A 81 -23.68 71.45 77.30
C LEU A 81 -22.20 71.10 77.53
N MET A 82 -21.31 72.08 77.57
CA MET A 82 -19.87 71.84 77.73
C MET A 82 -19.48 71.30 79.13
N GLU A 83 -20.12 71.71 80.22
CA GLU A 83 -19.69 71.31 81.57
C GLU A 83 -20.11 69.86 81.91
N GLU A 84 -21.29 69.43 81.47
CA GLU A 84 -21.76 68.05 81.66
C GLU A 84 -20.84 67.03 80.95
N LEU A 85 -20.40 67.37 79.73
CA LEU A 85 -19.52 66.52 78.95
C LEU A 85 -18.15 66.30 79.62
N LYS A 86 -17.72 67.21 80.50
CA LYS A 86 -16.44 67.08 81.21
C LYS A 86 -16.44 65.97 82.27
N LYS A 87 -17.52 65.81 83.04
CA LYS A 87 -17.60 64.79 84.12
C LYS A 87 -17.66 63.38 83.57
N ILE A 88 -18.42 63.18 82.50
CA ILE A 88 -18.53 61.89 81.81
C ILE A 88 -17.14 61.40 81.37
N ARG A 89 -16.34 62.32 80.82
CA ARG A 89 -14.99 62.00 80.33
C ARG A 89 -14.06 61.41 81.40
N ASP A 90 -14.09 61.92 82.62
CA ASP A 90 -13.15 61.50 83.68
C ASP A 90 -13.48 60.10 84.23
N ALA A 91 -14.77 59.74 84.34
CA ALA A 91 -15.20 58.40 84.77
C ALA A 91 -14.86 57.32 83.74
N GLU A 92 -15.03 57.64 82.45
CA GLU A 92 -14.61 56.76 81.36
C GLU A 92 -13.10 56.47 81.40
N GLU A 93 -12.27 57.45 81.74
CA GLU A 93 -10.83 57.25 81.82
C GLU A 93 -10.44 56.26 82.95
N ALA A 94 -11.12 56.35 84.10
CA ALA A 94 -10.88 55.44 85.23
C ALA A 94 -11.28 53.99 84.90
N LEU A 95 -12.41 53.78 84.22
CA LEU A 95 -12.84 52.46 83.78
C LEU A 95 -11.86 51.85 82.77
N ARG A 96 -11.40 52.63 81.79
CA ARG A 96 -10.38 52.19 80.81
C ARG A 96 -9.09 51.71 81.51
N LYS A 97 -8.64 52.40 82.57
CA LYS A 97 -7.46 51.97 83.34
C LYS A 97 -7.69 50.64 84.05
N ALA A 98 -8.85 50.44 84.68
CA ALA A 98 -9.16 49.17 85.34
C ALA A 98 -9.21 48.00 84.35
N MET A 99 -9.85 48.20 83.19
CA MET A 99 -9.92 47.20 82.12
C MET A 99 -8.53 46.78 81.61
N THR A 100 -7.56 47.69 81.65
CA THR A 100 -6.19 47.42 81.20
C THR A 100 -5.48 46.41 82.11
N ASN A 101 -5.74 46.44 83.42
CA ASN A 101 -5.09 45.53 84.37
C ASN A 101 -5.69 44.11 84.34
N ARG A 102 -6.86 43.92 83.69
CA ARG A 102 -7.56 42.62 83.55
C ARG A 102 -7.78 41.89 84.89
N GLU A 103 -7.92 42.64 85.98
CA GLU A 103 -8.31 42.11 87.27
C GLU A 103 -9.83 42.24 87.41
N LEU A 104 -10.49 41.12 87.67
CA LEU A 104 -11.95 41.02 87.69
C LEU A 104 -12.60 42.03 88.67
N GLU A 105 -12.13 42.04 89.92
CA GLU A 105 -12.75 42.85 90.98
C GLU A 105 -12.61 44.38 90.77
N PRO A 106 -11.42 44.93 90.41
CA PRO A 106 -11.28 46.36 90.12
C PRO A 106 -12.09 46.84 88.92
N ILE A 107 -12.23 46.02 87.87
CA ILE A 107 -13.02 46.34 86.68
C ILE A 107 -14.49 46.47 87.04
N GLN A 108 -15.04 45.49 87.76
CA GLN A 108 -16.43 45.49 88.18
C GLN A 108 -16.79 46.78 88.93
N ARG A 109 -15.96 47.18 89.90
CA ARG A 109 -16.19 48.37 90.72
C ARG A 109 -16.23 49.66 89.91
N ARG A 110 -15.35 49.84 88.91
CA ARG A 110 -15.31 51.06 88.08
C ARG A 110 -16.39 51.09 87.00
N LEU A 111 -16.84 49.93 86.58
CA LEU A 111 -17.91 49.80 85.60
C LEU A 111 -19.23 50.32 86.17
N ASP A 112 -19.51 50.01 87.43
CA ASP A 112 -20.73 50.46 88.10
C ASP A 112 -20.76 52.00 88.23
N GLU A 113 -19.64 52.63 88.56
CA GLU A 113 -19.51 54.11 88.66
C GLU A 113 -19.74 54.82 87.31
N ALA A 114 -19.20 54.27 86.22
CA ALA A 114 -19.37 54.85 84.89
C ALA A 114 -20.80 54.68 84.34
N LYS A 115 -21.51 53.60 84.71
CA LYS A 115 -22.93 53.38 84.40
C LYS A 115 -23.81 54.46 85.02
N GLU A 116 -23.57 54.84 86.27
CA GLU A 116 -24.35 55.87 86.97
C GLU A 116 -24.29 57.24 86.29
N LEU A 117 -23.14 57.61 85.72
CA LEU A 117 -22.92 58.89 85.03
C LEU A 117 -23.43 58.90 83.58
N GLN A 118 -24.08 57.83 83.12
CA GLN A 118 -24.51 57.64 81.74
C GLN A 118 -23.37 57.85 80.74
N SER A 119 -22.19 57.35 81.12
CA SER A 119 -21.00 57.38 80.26
C SER A 119 -21.21 56.55 78.99
N ASP A 120 -20.27 56.66 78.05
CA ASP A 120 -20.29 55.94 76.78
C ASP A 120 -20.78 54.47 76.94
N PRO A 121 -21.99 54.14 76.43
CA PRO A 121 -22.55 52.79 76.52
C PRO A 121 -21.65 51.71 75.92
N GLU A 122 -20.82 52.06 74.92
CA GLU A 122 -19.88 51.10 74.35
C GLU A 122 -18.78 50.73 75.34
N LEU A 123 -18.26 51.69 76.10
CA LEU A 123 -17.23 51.41 77.10
C LEU A 123 -17.77 50.51 78.21
N LEU A 124 -19.00 50.76 78.67
CA LEU A 124 -19.64 49.97 79.71
C LEU A 124 -19.84 48.53 79.25
N LYS A 125 -20.36 48.35 78.03
CA LYS A 125 -20.51 47.02 77.43
C LYS A 125 -19.17 46.29 77.30
N LYS A 126 -18.12 46.97 76.84
CA LYS A 126 -16.78 46.37 76.73
C LYS A 126 -16.24 45.90 78.08
N ALA A 127 -16.54 46.60 79.18
CA ALA A 127 -16.14 46.19 80.52
C ALA A 127 -16.97 45.01 81.06
N ASP A 128 -18.29 44.97 80.83
CA ASP A 128 -19.12 43.80 81.18
C ASP A 128 -18.67 42.54 80.43
N ASP A 129 -18.39 42.67 79.13
CA ASP A 129 -17.91 41.57 78.29
C ASP A 129 -16.56 41.02 78.80
N LEU A 130 -15.65 41.91 79.23
CA LEU A 130 -14.35 41.54 79.78
C LEU A 130 -14.46 40.78 81.12
N VAL A 131 -15.41 41.15 81.98
CA VAL A 131 -15.68 40.43 83.24
C VAL A 131 -16.13 38.99 82.95
N ALA A 132 -17.07 38.81 82.02
CA ALA A 132 -17.58 37.48 81.67
C ALA A 132 -16.50 36.57 81.06
N GLU A 133 -15.58 37.15 80.27
CA GLU A 133 -14.41 36.46 79.71
C GLU A 133 -13.51 35.88 80.83
N LEU A 134 -13.19 36.70 81.83
CA LEU A 134 -12.28 36.32 82.92
C LEU A 134 -12.84 35.21 83.82
N ILE A 135 -14.16 35.15 84.03
CA ILE A 135 -14.79 34.07 84.81
C ILE A 135 -14.68 32.72 84.07
N ARG A 136 -14.97 32.71 82.77
CA ARG A 136 -14.89 31.48 81.94
C ARG A 136 -13.47 30.93 81.90
N LEU A 137 -12.49 31.82 81.81
CA LEU A 137 -11.08 31.46 81.83
C LEU A 137 -10.69 30.64 83.07
N GLY A 138 -11.15 31.03 84.27
CA GLY A 138 -10.86 30.29 85.51
C GLY A 138 -11.39 28.86 85.51
N GLN A 139 -12.61 28.64 85.01
CA GLN A 139 -13.23 27.31 84.98
C GLN A 139 -12.52 26.35 84.01
N ALA A 140 -12.07 26.87 82.86
CA ALA A 140 -11.37 26.07 81.86
C ALA A 140 -10.00 25.55 82.35
N GLU A 141 -9.29 26.33 83.17
CA GLU A 141 -8.02 25.89 83.77
C GLU A 141 -8.19 24.72 84.74
N GLU A 142 -9.26 24.72 85.54
CA GLU A 142 -9.56 23.62 86.47
C GLU A 142 -9.92 22.33 85.71
N ALA A 143 -10.76 22.44 84.68
CA ALA A 143 -11.15 21.31 83.85
C ALA A 143 -9.96 20.66 83.13
N LEU A 144 -9.03 21.47 82.60
CA LEU A 144 -7.79 20.97 82.00
C LEU A 144 -6.93 20.20 83.01
N THR A 145 -6.87 20.65 84.26
CA THR A 145 -6.09 19.99 85.31
C THR A 145 -6.66 18.60 85.66
N ALA A 146 -7.99 18.46 85.67
CA ALA A 146 -8.65 17.18 85.89
C ALA A 146 -8.37 16.20 84.74
N ALA A 147 -8.53 16.64 83.50
CA ALA A 147 -8.32 15.81 82.31
C ALA A 147 -6.87 15.27 82.21
N MET A 148 -5.87 16.05 82.64
CA MET A 148 -4.48 15.59 82.70
C MET A 148 -4.27 14.42 83.69
N LYS A 149 -5.09 14.28 84.72
CA LYS A 149 -4.97 13.17 85.69
C LYS A 149 -5.59 11.88 85.17
N GLU A 150 -6.70 11.98 84.46
CA GLU A 150 -7.41 10.81 83.91
C GLU A 150 -6.66 10.15 82.75
N LYS A 151 -5.77 10.90 82.07
CA LYS A 151 -4.98 10.41 80.93
C LYS A 151 -5.82 9.83 79.79
N VAL A 152 -7.04 10.33 79.62
CA VAL A 152 -7.91 10.01 78.49
C VAL A 152 -7.64 11.01 77.38
N LEU A 153 -7.23 10.52 76.21
CA LEU A 153 -6.71 11.33 75.11
C LEU A 153 -7.74 12.34 74.59
N GLU A 154 -8.97 11.90 74.37
CA GLU A 154 -10.06 12.72 73.83
C GLU A 154 -10.47 13.82 74.83
N SER A 155 -10.68 13.43 76.10
CA SER A 155 -11.01 14.36 77.20
C SER A 155 -9.92 15.42 77.40
N LEU A 156 -8.64 15.01 77.35
CA LEU A 156 -7.52 15.94 77.49
C LEU A 156 -7.42 16.91 76.31
N ALA A 157 -7.63 16.45 75.08
CA ALA A 157 -7.59 17.32 73.90
C ALA A 157 -8.68 18.40 73.95
N GLU A 158 -9.92 18.01 74.25
CA GLU A 158 -11.06 18.92 74.32
C GLU A 158 -10.85 20.02 75.38
N ARG A 159 -10.45 19.64 76.60
CA ARG A 159 -10.21 20.61 77.68
C ARG A 159 -9.00 21.50 77.44
N LEU A 160 -8.00 21.01 76.70
CA LEU A 160 -6.83 21.79 76.34
C LEU A 160 -7.17 22.87 75.32
N ASP A 161 -7.98 22.56 74.31
CA ASP A 161 -8.43 23.53 73.31
C ASP A 161 -9.36 24.59 73.92
N GLU A 162 -10.26 24.18 74.83
CA GLU A 162 -11.11 25.10 75.59
C GLU A 162 -10.26 26.09 76.41
N ALA A 163 -9.30 25.60 77.18
CA ALA A 163 -8.40 26.43 77.97
C ALA A 163 -7.52 27.36 77.11
N LYS A 164 -7.05 26.90 75.94
CA LYS A 164 -6.31 27.74 74.98
C LYS A 164 -7.16 28.87 74.45
N SER A 165 -8.41 28.58 74.07
CA SER A 165 -9.32 29.56 73.47
C SER A 165 -9.66 30.71 74.43
N LEU A 166 -9.64 30.43 75.74
CA LEU A 166 -9.92 31.40 76.79
C LEU A 166 -8.67 32.12 77.32
N GLY A 167 -7.47 31.77 76.84
CA GLY A 167 -6.22 32.43 77.24
C GLY A 167 -5.63 31.92 78.56
N ALA A 168 -5.81 30.63 78.87
CA ALA A 168 -5.26 30.01 80.09
C ALA A 168 -3.75 30.14 80.22
N ARG A 169 -3.26 29.99 81.45
CA ARG A 169 -1.84 30.08 81.81
C ARG A 169 -0.98 29.21 80.88
N PRO A 170 -0.01 29.80 80.15
CA PRO A 170 0.80 29.08 79.18
C PRO A 170 1.52 27.85 79.74
N ALA A 171 1.91 27.88 81.01
CA ALA A 171 2.55 26.74 81.68
C ALA A 171 1.61 25.54 81.85
N LEU A 172 0.32 25.78 82.07
CA LEU A 172 -0.69 24.73 82.20
C LEU A 172 -1.02 24.13 80.83
N ILE A 173 -1.20 24.98 79.81
CA ILE A 173 -1.35 24.56 78.42
C ILE A 173 -0.19 23.67 77.98
N LYS A 174 1.06 24.12 78.19
CA LYS A 174 2.24 23.35 77.78
C LYS A 174 2.34 21.97 78.44
N LYS A 175 1.92 21.85 79.71
CA LYS A 175 1.87 20.55 80.40
C LYS A 175 0.81 19.62 79.77
N GLY A 176 -0.37 20.16 79.47
CA GLY A 176 -1.42 19.41 78.79
C GLY A 176 -1.03 18.99 77.37
N GLU A 177 -0.36 19.86 76.62
CA GLU A 177 0.15 19.56 75.27
C GLU A 177 1.16 18.42 75.27
N ASN A 178 2.14 18.44 76.20
CA ASN A 178 3.14 17.40 76.31
C ASN A 178 2.50 16.04 76.63
N LEU A 179 1.58 16.02 77.61
CA LEU A 179 0.90 14.78 77.98
C LEU A 179 0.01 14.26 76.84
N LEU A 180 -0.65 15.16 76.10
CA LEU A 180 -1.45 14.78 74.94
C LEU A 180 -0.58 14.20 73.82
N ALA A 181 0.60 14.76 73.58
CA ALA A 181 1.56 14.24 72.60
C ALA A 181 2.05 12.84 72.98
N ASP A 182 2.37 12.61 74.26
CA ASP A 182 2.82 11.31 74.76
C ASP A 182 1.72 10.24 74.60
N LEU A 183 0.47 10.56 74.97
CA LEU A 183 -0.67 9.65 74.82
C LEU A 183 -0.99 9.34 73.35
N ARG A 184 -0.88 10.33 72.46
CA ARG A 184 -1.04 10.12 71.01
C ARG A 184 0.02 9.18 70.47
N ASN A 185 1.29 9.37 70.86
CA ASN A 185 2.38 8.50 70.45
C ASN A 185 2.15 7.04 70.90
N ILE A 186 1.73 6.83 72.15
CA ILE A 186 1.37 5.50 72.66
C ILE A 186 0.29 4.85 71.79
N LYS A 187 -0.84 5.54 71.57
CA LYS A 187 -1.97 5.00 70.81
C LYS A 187 -1.63 4.72 69.35
N GLU A 188 -0.78 5.53 68.74
CA GLU A 188 -0.30 5.29 67.39
C GLU A 188 0.53 3.98 67.31
N LYS A 189 1.47 3.78 68.25
CA LYS A 189 2.30 2.57 68.27
C LYS A 189 1.49 1.31 68.62
N GLU A 190 0.51 1.41 69.51
CA GLU A 190 -0.43 0.32 69.77
C GLU A 190 -1.23 -0.07 68.53
N ARG A 191 -1.79 0.90 67.80
CA ARG A 191 -2.54 0.64 66.55
C ARG A 191 -1.66 -0.02 65.49
N ALA A 192 -0.42 0.43 65.33
CA ALA A 192 0.52 -0.16 64.38
C ALA A 192 0.85 -1.62 64.74
N LEU A 193 1.04 -1.92 66.04
CA LEU A 193 1.29 -3.28 66.51
C LEU A 193 0.04 -4.18 66.33
N ILE A 194 -1.15 -3.71 66.70
CA ILE A 194 -2.40 -4.45 66.51
C ILE A 194 -2.61 -4.77 65.04
N LYS A 195 -2.43 -3.79 64.15
CA LYS A 195 -2.57 -4.00 62.70
C LYS A 195 -1.62 -5.09 62.21
N ALA A 196 -0.34 -5.00 62.58
CA ALA A 196 0.64 -6.02 62.19
C ALA A 196 0.25 -7.42 62.70
N MET A 197 -0.30 -7.51 63.92
CA MET A 197 -0.76 -8.78 64.48
C MET A 197 -1.98 -9.35 63.75
N VAL A 198 -2.95 -8.50 63.40
CA VAL A 198 -4.15 -8.89 62.63
C VAL A 198 -3.75 -9.36 61.22
N ASP A 199 -2.85 -8.64 60.57
CA ASP A 199 -2.34 -8.98 59.24
C ASP A 199 -1.45 -10.24 59.26
N ARG A 200 -1.13 -10.77 60.46
CA ARG A 200 -0.25 -11.92 60.68
C ARG A 200 1.11 -11.79 59.95
N ASP A 201 1.57 -10.55 59.75
CA ASP A 201 2.86 -10.28 59.12
C ASP A 201 3.97 -10.35 60.17
N ARG A 202 4.75 -11.43 60.12
CA ARG A 202 5.85 -11.69 61.05
C ARG A 202 6.85 -10.52 61.13
N ASN A 203 7.22 -9.93 59.99
CA ASN A 203 8.20 -8.86 59.96
C ASN A 203 7.61 -7.56 60.54
N ALA A 204 6.37 -7.25 60.18
CA ALA A 204 5.68 -6.07 60.71
C ALA A 204 5.46 -6.18 62.23
N VAL A 205 5.08 -7.36 62.75
CA VAL A 205 4.91 -7.56 64.20
C VAL A 205 6.24 -7.39 64.93
N ALA A 206 7.32 -7.97 64.39
CA ALA A 206 8.65 -7.84 64.98
C ALA A 206 9.14 -6.38 65.00
N GLN A 207 8.91 -5.63 63.93
CA GLN A 207 9.29 -4.22 63.81
C GLN A 207 8.45 -3.29 64.68
N CYS A 208 7.14 -3.53 64.82
CA CYS A 208 6.24 -2.68 65.60
C CYS A 208 6.31 -2.91 67.11
N ARG A 209 6.75 -4.10 67.55
CA ARG A 209 6.75 -4.48 68.97
C ARG A 209 7.72 -3.65 69.82
N MET A 210 8.95 -3.44 69.36
CA MET A 210 9.96 -2.68 70.12
C MET A 210 9.57 -1.20 70.29
N PRO A 211 9.12 -0.48 69.25
CA PRO A 211 8.60 0.88 69.38
C PRO A 211 7.38 0.98 70.31
N ALA A 212 6.44 0.04 70.25
CA ALA A 212 5.29 0.02 71.15
C ALA A 212 5.71 -0.17 72.62
N MET A 213 6.67 -1.06 72.87
CA MET A 213 7.24 -1.26 74.22
C MET A 213 7.92 0.00 74.75
N LEU A 214 8.73 0.67 73.94
CA LEU A 214 9.42 1.90 74.34
C LEU A 214 8.46 3.09 74.56
N ALA A 215 7.32 3.11 73.86
CA ALA A 215 6.30 4.13 74.07
C ALA A 215 5.52 3.91 75.38
N GLY A 216 5.53 2.71 75.96
CA GLY A 216 4.72 2.36 77.13
C GLY A 216 3.33 1.83 76.78
N ALA A 217 3.21 1.11 75.67
CA ALA A 217 2.00 0.39 75.27
C ALA A 217 1.56 -0.65 76.32
N ASP A 218 0.29 -1.05 76.24
CA ASP A 218 -0.30 -2.09 77.11
C ASP A 218 0.56 -3.38 77.17
N PRO A 219 0.99 -3.80 78.38
CA PRO A 219 1.77 -5.03 78.57
C PRO A 219 1.10 -6.29 78.04
N GLU A 220 -0.24 -6.38 78.08
CA GLU A 220 -0.95 -7.56 77.58
C GLU A 220 -0.86 -7.66 76.05
N LEU A 221 -0.96 -6.53 75.34
CA LEU A 221 -0.76 -6.46 73.90
C LEU A 221 0.66 -6.89 73.49
N LEU A 222 1.69 -6.47 74.26
CA LEU A 222 3.07 -6.86 74.01
C LEU A 222 3.33 -8.37 74.21
N LYS A 223 2.61 -9.00 75.14
CA LYS A 223 2.65 -10.44 75.36
C LYS A 223 2.00 -11.21 74.20
N GLN A 224 0.79 -10.83 73.80
CA GLN A 224 0.09 -11.45 72.66
C GLN A 224 0.91 -11.35 71.36
N SER A 225 1.56 -10.21 71.12
CA SER A 225 2.44 -10.05 69.94
C SER A 225 3.64 -11.02 69.94
N GLN A 226 4.17 -11.36 71.12
CA GLN A 226 5.30 -12.28 71.25
C GLN A 226 4.90 -13.74 71.00
N GLU A 227 3.72 -14.13 71.46
CA GLU A 227 3.15 -15.46 71.21
C GLU A 227 2.86 -15.64 69.72
N LEU A 228 2.26 -14.65 69.07
CA LEU A 228 2.01 -14.67 67.62
C LEU A 228 3.30 -14.76 66.80
N LEU A 229 4.36 -14.05 67.19
CA LEU A 229 5.66 -14.15 66.50
C LEU A 229 6.24 -15.57 66.54
N ALA A 230 6.06 -16.28 67.66
CA ALA A 230 6.53 -17.67 67.79
C ALA A 230 5.71 -18.61 66.90
N GLU A 231 4.39 -18.44 66.84
CA GLU A 231 3.51 -19.23 65.96
C GLU A 231 3.86 -19.02 64.48
N LEU A 232 4.02 -17.76 64.05
CA LEU A 232 4.37 -17.43 62.66
C LEU A 232 5.76 -17.93 62.26
N GLN A 233 6.69 -18.02 63.21
CA GLN A 233 8.02 -18.59 62.97
C GLN A 233 7.94 -20.09 62.64
N GLU A 234 7.12 -20.85 63.36
CA GLU A 234 6.96 -22.29 63.12
C GLU A 234 6.24 -22.57 61.80
N LEU A 235 5.20 -21.80 61.47
CA LEU A 235 4.52 -21.89 60.16
C LEU A 235 5.48 -21.64 59.00
N TRP A 236 6.28 -20.57 59.09
CA TRP A 236 7.25 -20.23 58.04
C TRP A 236 8.29 -21.34 57.83
N LYS A 237 8.72 -22.00 58.92
CA LYS A 237 9.64 -23.14 58.84
C LYS A 237 9.03 -24.32 58.08
N VAL A 238 7.76 -24.66 58.35
CA VAL A 238 7.05 -25.74 57.66
C VAL A 238 6.87 -25.43 56.18
N GLU A 239 6.37 -24.24 55.84
CA GLU A 239 6.16 -23.79 54.46
C GLU A 239 7.46 -23.82 53.65
N THR A 240 8.55 -23.31 54.24
CA THR A 240 9.87 -23.29 53.58
C THR A 240 10.43 -24.70 53.38
N THR A 241 10.12 -25.65 54.28
CA THR A 241 10.51 -27.06 54.16
C THR A 241 9.79 -27.74 53.00
N THR A 242 8.50 -27.48 52.82
CA THR A 242 7.74 -27.98 51.66
C THR A 242 8.26 -27.35 50.37
N ALA A 243 8.42 -26.03 50.35
CA ALA A 243 8.86 -25.30 49.15
C ALA A 243 10.25 -25.74 48.66
N ILE A 244 11.22 -25.96 49.55
CA ILE A 244 12.56 -26.43 49.13
C ILE A 244 12.52 -27.86 48.58
N THR A 245 11.62 -28.71 49.07
CA THR A 245 11.43 -30.08 48.58
C THR A 245 10.82 -30.06 47.17
N ASP A 246 9.75 -29.30 46.98
CA ASP A 246 9.10 -29.13 45.68
C ASP A 246 10.05 -28.50 44.65
N ALA A 247 10.88 -27.54 45.07
CA ALA A 247 11.86 -26.91 44.19
C ALA A 247 12.94 -27.90 43.72
N MET A 248 13.36 -28.84 44.57
CA MET A 248 14.27 -29.92 44.17
C MET A 248 13.65 -30.83 43.10
N GLU A 249 12.33 -31.07 43.15
CA GLU A 249 11.61 -31.84 42.14
C GLU A 249 11.41 -31.07 40.83
N SER A 250 11.13 -29.77 40.89
CA SER A 250 10.87 -28.92 39.72
C SER A 250 12.12 -28.61 38.88
N THR A 251 13.32 -28.83 39.42
CA THR A 251 14.62 -28.52 38.79
C THR A 251 14.86 -27.05 38.43
N ASP A 252 14.09 -26.11 38.99
CA ASP A 252 14.31 -24.67 38.82
C ASP A 252 15.51 -24.19 39.65
N ILE A 253 16.60 -23.84 38.96
CA ILE A 253 17.88 -23.43 39.55
C ILE A 253 17.76 -22.15 40.37
N ASP A 254 17.02 -21.16 39.88
CA ASP A 254 16.94 -19.84 40.52
C ASP A 254 15.97 -19.88 41.70
N ALA A 255 14.85 -20.59 41.55
CA ALA A 255 13.91 -20.82 42.65
C ALA A 255 14.57 -21.61 43.79
N LEU A 256 15.30 -22.70 43.46
CA LEU A 256 16.00 -23.52 44.45
C LEU A 256 17.11 -22.73 45.17
N ALA A 257 17.88 -21.91 44.44
CA ALA A 257 18.92 -21.07 45.04
C ALA A 257 18.35 -20.05 46.04
N LYS A 258 17.22 -19.43 45.70
CA LYS A 258 16.52 -18.49 46.58
C LYS A 258 15.97 -19.20 47.82
N LEU A 259 15.30 -20.34 47.64
CA LEU A 259 14.71 -21.11 48.73
C LEU A 259 15.75 -21.71 49.69
N ILE A 260 16.95 -22.04 49.22
CA ILE A 260 18.08 -22.43 50.09
C ILE A 260 18.45 -21.31 51.07
N SER A 261 18.45 -20.04 50.62
CA SER A 261 18.71 -18.89 51.51
C SER A 261 17.58 -18.71 52.52
N GLU A 262 16.34 -18.77 52.06
CA GLU A 262 15.15 -18.63 52.91
C GLU A 262 15.06 -19.77 53.94
N ALA A 263 15.43 -21.00 53.57
CA ALA A 263 15.47 -22.15 54.45
C ALA A 263 16.50 -22.01 55.58
N LYS A 264 17.66 -21.38 55.31
CA LYS A 264 18.65 -21.05 56.34
C LYS A 264 18.09 -20.03 57.33
N ASP A 265 17.41 -19.01 56.83
CA ASP A 265 16.80 -17.96 57.67
C ASP A 265 15.61 -18.47 58.49
N ALA A 266 14.83 -19.41 57.91
CA ALA A 266 13.72 -20.10 58.56
C ALA A 266 14.15 -21.21 59.54
N LYS A 267 15.45 -21.50 59.63
CA LYS A 267 16.03 -22.56 60.46
C LYS A 267 15.45 -23.95 60.14
N VAL A 268 15.25 -24.22 58.86
CA VAL A 268 14.92 -25.56 58.33
C VAL A 268 16.07 -26.53 58.62
N GLU A 269 15.78 -27.84 58.65
CA GLU A 269 16.77 -28.87 58.97
C GLU A 269 18.04 -28.78 58.08
N PRO A 270 19.25 -28.69 58.68
CA PRO A 270 20.49 -28.49 57.93
C PRO A 270 20.77 -29.55 56.85
N ASP A 271 20.35 -30.79 57.08
CA ASP A 271 20.55 -31.89 56.13
C ASP A 271 19.73 -31.71 54.85
N LEU A 272 18.52 -31.14 54.94
CA LEU A 272 17.70 -30.82 53.77
C LEU A 272 18.31 -29.66 52.97
N VAL A 273 18.78 -28.62 53.65
CA VAL A 273 19.48 -27.49 53.02
C VAL A 273 20.74 -27.96 52.30
N LYS A 274 21.52 -28.86 52.92
CA LYS A 274 22.72 -29.44 52.31
C LYS A 274 22.40 -30.26 51.05
N LYS A 275 21.36 -31.11 51.11
CA LYS A 275 20.90 -31.88 49.93
C LYS A 275 20.46 -30.96 48.79
N ALA A 276 19.75 -29.87 49.11
CA ALA A 276 19.34 -28.87 48.13
C ALA A 276 20.55 -28.14 47.49
N GLU A 277 21.59 -27.81 48.26
CA GLU A 277 22.84 -27.21 47.74
C GLU A 277 23.61 -28.14 46.81
N GLU A 278 23.72 -29.42 47.16
CA GLU A 278 24.32 -30.45 46.32
C GLU A 278 23.54 -30.62 45.01
N TRP A 279 22.20 -30.64 45.09
CA TRP A 279 21.31 -30.71 43.93
C TRP A 279 21.41 -29.48 43.02
N LEU A 280 21.44 -28.27 43.60
CA LEU A 280 21.63 -27.02 42.86
C LEU A 280 22.96 -27.02 42.08
N THR A 281 24.02 -27.55 42.70
CA THR A 281 25.34 -27.65 42.05
C THR A 281 25.30 -28.60 40.86
N TYR A 282 24.61 -29.73 40.98
CA TYR A 282 24.38 -30.67 39.88
C TYR A 282 23.58 -30.02 38.74
N LEU A 283 22.46 -29.36 39.04
CA LEU A 283 21.62 -28.69 38.03
C LEU A 283 22.36 -27.59 37.28
N ARG A 284 23.17 -26.77 37.97
CA ARG A 284 24.00 -25.73 37.33
C ARG A 284 25.02 -26.32 36.35
N ARG A 285 25.65 -27.43 36.72
CA ARG A 285 26.59 -28.13 35.84
C ARG A 285 25.89 -28.67 34.59
N LYS A 286 24.70 -29.23 34.75
CA LYS A 286 23.87 -29.73 33.64
C LYS A 286 23.42 -28.60 32.71
N ALA A 287 22.90 -27.49 33.25
CA ALA A 287 22.47 -26.34 32.45
C ALA A 287 23.63 -25.73 31.63
N ALA A 288 24.80 -25.56 32.24
CA ALA A 288 25.99 -25.04 31.53
C ALA A 288 26.45 -25.97 30.40
N ALA A 289 26.30 -27.29 30.57
CA ALA A 289 26.57 -28.28 29.54
C ALA A 289 25.59 -28.17 28.35
N GLU A 290 24.30 -28.00 28.63
CA GLU A 290 23.27 -27.82 27.60
C GLU A 290 23.44 -26.51 26.82
N ASP A 291 23.75 -25.41 27.51
CA ASP A 291 24.04 -24.12 26.86
C ASP A 291 25.26 -24.19 25.95
N ALA A 292 26.31 -24.92 26.35
CA ALA A 292 27.49 -25.13 25.51
C ALA A 292 27.16 -25.91 24.22
N ILE A 293 26.27 -26.92 24.30
CA ILE A 293 25.78 -27.62 23.09
C ILE A 293 25.00 -26.66 22.20
N ARG A 294 24.07 -25.87 22.76
CA ARG A 294 23.27 -24.91 21.98
C ARG A 294 24.12 -23.86 21.28
N GLN A 295 25.13 -23.32 21.96
CA GLN A 295 26.09 -22.38 21.37
C GLN A 295 26.89 -23.03 20.23
N ALA A 296 27.29 -24.29 20.39
CA ALA A 296 27.97 -25.02 19.33
C ALA A 296 27.04 -25.28 18.14
N MET A 297 25.77 -25.66 18.36
CA MET A 297 24.78 -25.82 17.28
C MET A 297 24.53 -24.51 16.53
N ALA A 298 24.51 -23.37 17.22
CA ALA A 298 24.37 -22.05 16.61
C ALA A 298 25.55 -21.68 15.71
N SER A 299 26.76 -22.21 15.97
CA SER A 299 27.91 -22.02 15.07
C SER A 299 27.72 -22.71 13.71
N GLN A 300 26.79 -23.67 13.62
CA GLN A 300 26.57 -24.54 12.46
C GLN A 300 27.85 -25.23 11.98
N ASN A 301 28.75 -25.52 12.92
CA ASN A 301 30.02 -26.18 12.69
C ASN A 301 29.96 -27.64 13.11
N ALA A 302 30.08 -28.57 12.17
CA ALA A 302 29.98 -29.99 12.50
C ALA A 302 31.03 -30.44 13.54
N ASP A 303 32.25 -29.91 13.46
CA ASP A 303 33.35 -30.28 14.35
C ASP A 303 33.26 -29.59 15.73
N THR A 304 32.81 -28.34 15.77
CA THR A 304 32.55 -27.64 17.05
C THR A 304 31.37 -28.25 17.78
N ILE A 305 30.32 -28.66 17.06
CA ILE A 305 29.18 -29.39 17.62
C ILE A 305 29.63 -30.73 18.20
N ALA A 306 30.38 -31.53 17.43
CA ALA A 306 30.89 -32.83 17.90
C ALA A 306 31.82 -32.68 19.12
N ALA A 307 32.73 -31.70 19.10
CA ALA A 307 33.63 -31.44 20.22
C ALA A 307 32.88 -30.95 21.48
N ALA A 308 31.84 -30.13 21.32
CA ALA A 308 31.01 -29.67 22.43
C ALA A 308 30.26 -30.85 23.08
N VAL A 309 29.62 -31.70 22.27
CA VAL A 309 28.91 -32.91 22.72
C VAL A 309 29.84 -33.83 23.53
N GLU A 310 31.03 -34.15 23.01
CA GLU A 310 32.00 -35.00 23.72
C GLU A 310 32.46 -34.36 25.04
N LYS A 311 32.75 -33.05 25.03
CA LYS A 311 33.23 -32.33 26.23
C LYS A 311 32.19 -32.31 27.34
N VAL A 312 30.90 -32.21 27.00
CA VAL A 312 29.84 -32.07 28.00
C VAL A 312 29.13 -33.37 28.36
N ARG A 313 29.44 -34.49 27.68
CA ARG A 313 28.83 -35.81 27.93
C ARG A 313 28.98 -36.26 29.39
N ALA A 314 30.07 -35.88 30.06
CA ALA A 314 30.31 -36.17 31.48
C ALA A 314 29.42 -35.37 32.47
N ALA A 315 28.63 -34.41 31.99
CA ALA A 315 27.69 -33.64 32.79
C ALA A 315 26.23 -34.10 32.62
N GLU A 316 25.99 -35.23 31.93
CA GLU A 316 24.67 -35.82 31.68
C GLU A 316 23.62 -34.80 31.15
N PRO A 317 23.93 -34.06 30.06
CA PRO A 317 22.98 -33.13 29.44
C PRO A 317 21.77 -33.89 28.89
N ASN A 318 20.68 -33.17 28.59
CA ASN A 318 19.50 -33.76 27.98
C ASN A 318 19.85 -34.65 26.75
N PRO A 319 19.47 -35.94 26.75
CA PRO A 319 19.80 -36.87 25.66
C PRO A 319 19.16 -36.49 24.31
N GLU A 320 18.00 -35.83 24.32
CA GLU A 320 17.37 -35.35 23.08
C GLU A 320 18.20 -34.24 22.43
N LEU A 321 18.71 -33.30 23.23
CA LEU A 321 19.57 -32.21 22.75
C LEU A 321 20.89 -32.75 22.19
N VAL A 322 21.47 -33.78 22.81
CA VAL A 322 22.67 -34.46 22.29
C VAL A 322 22.38 -35.10 20.94
N LYS A 323 21.26 -35.81 20.81
CA LYS A 323 20.86 -36.46 19.56
C LYS A 323 20.63 -35.44 18.44
N GLU A 324 19.93 -34.34 18.72
CA GLU A 324 19.72 -33.25 17.76
C GLU A 324 21.04 -32.62 17.29
N ALA A 325 21.98 -32.42 18.22
CA ALA A 325 23.30 -31.90 17.90
C ALA A 325 24.10 -32.85 16.99
N GLU A 326 24.10 -34.15 17.28
CA GLU A 326 24.76 -35.17 16.47
C GLU A 326 24.15 -35.29 15.06
N GLU A 327 22.81 -35.29 14.96
CA GLU A 327 22.09 -35.30 13.67
C GLU A 327 22.41 -34.04 12.85
N LEU A 328 22.44 -32.86 13.49
CA LEU A 328 22.80 -31.61 12.81
C LEU A 328 24.23 -31.66 12.27
N ALA A 329 25.20 -32.13 13.06
CA ALA A 329 26.59 -32.26 12.64
C ALA A 329 26.73 -33.24 11.45
N GLN A 330 26.02 -34.37 11.48
CA GLN A 330 26.00 -35.34 10.39
C GLN A 330 25.41 -34.75 9.10
N ASN A 331 24.29 -34.04 9.20
CA ASN A 331 23.64 -33.41 8.05
C ASN A 331 24.52 -32.35 7.40
N ILE A 332 25.26 -31.56 8.20
CA ILE A 332 26.23 -30.58 7.68
C ILE A 332 27.33 -31.28 6.87
N ARG A 333 27.89 -32.39 7.38
CA ARG A 333 28.92 -33.16 6.67
C ARG A 333 28.43 -33.72 5.35
N LEU A 334 27.25 -34.36 5.35
CA LEU A 334 26.66 -34.95 4.13
C LEU A 334 26.37 -33.88 3.06
N ALA A 335 25.89 -32.72 3.47
CA ALA A 335 25.63 -31.61 2.55
C ALA A 335 26.94 -31.01 1.98
N ALA A 336 28.01 -30.93 2.78
CA ALA A 336 29.32 -30.52 2.30
C ALA A 336 29.90 -31.48 1.27
N GLU A 337 29.79 -32.79 1.49
CA GLU A 337 30.17 -33.82 0.54
C GLU A 337 29.35 -33.76 -0.75
N ALA A 338 28.03 -33.57 -0.64
CA ALA A 338 27.14 -33.41 -1.79
C ALA A 338 27.50 -32.19 -2.63
N LEU A 339 27.81 -31.05 -2.00
CA LEU A 339 28.26 -29.85 -2.71
C LEU A 339 29.61 -30.07 -3.39
N ALA A 340 30.57 -30.70 -2.72
CA ALA A 340 31.87 -31.05 -3.30
C ALA A 340 31.72 -32.01 -4.49
N LYS A 341 30.80 -32.96 -4.41
CA LYS A 341 30.43 -33.86 -5.52
C LYS A 341 29.83 -33.07 -6.68
N ALA A 342 28.89 -32.16 -6.42
CA ALA A 342 28.27 -31.33 -7.45
C ALA A 342 29.28 -30.46 -8.22
N ILE A 343 30.30 -29.92 -7.53
CA ILE A 343 31.43 -29.20 -8.14
C ILE A 343 32.22 -30.14 -9.07
N ARG A 344 32.58 -31.34 -8.60
CA ARG A 344 33.35 -32.32 -9.39
C ARG A 344 32.61 -32.79 -10.64
N GLU A 345 31.32 -33.06 -10.51
CA GLU A 345 30.49 -33.59 -11.59
C GLU A 345 29.99 -32.51 -12.55
N LYS A 346 30.27 -31.21 -12.27
CA LYS A 346 29.75 -30.07 -13.03
C LYS A 346 28.24 -30.19 -13.29
N ASN A 347 27.48 -30.50 -12.24
CA ASN A 347 26.02 -30.63 -12.34
C ASN A 347 25.33 -29.35 -11.86
N PHE A 348 24.76 -28.59 -12.81
CA PHE A 348 24.18 -27.28 -12.53
C PHE A 348 23.03 -27.32 -11.51
N ASN A 349 22.15 -28.32 -11.61
CA ASN A 349 21.00 -28.45 -10.73
C ASN A 349 21.41 -28.78 -9.29
N LEU A 350 22.41 -29.64 -9.13
CA LEU A 350 22.97 -29.97 -7.81
C LEU A 350 23.75 -28.78 -7.23
N LEU A 351 24.53 -28.06 -8.04
CA LEU A 351 25.22 -26.85 -7.62
C LEU A 351 24.25 -25.78 -7.12
N ARG A 352 23.16 -25.52 -7.86
CA ARG A 352 22.15 -24.53 -7.45
C ARG A 352 21.52 -24.89 -6.10
N LYS A 353 21.13 -26.16 -5.90
CA LYS A 353 20.56 -26.64 -4.62
C LYS A 353 21.57 -26.55 -3.48
N GLY A 354 22.81 -26.96 -3.72
CA GLY A 354 23.87 -26.95 -2.72
C GLY A 354 24.33 -25.53 -2.33
N ILE A 355 24.42 -24.60 -3.28
CA ILE A 355 24.71 -23.18 -3.02
C ILE A 355 23.61 -22.56 -2.17
N ALA A 356 22.33 -22.82 -2.48
CA ALA A 356 21.22 -22.32 -1.67
C ALA A 356 21.27 -22.82 -0.22
N TRP A 357 21.61 -24.10 -0.01
CA TRP A 357 21.78 -24.67 1.32
C TRP A 357 22.98 -24.10 2.08
N ALA A 358 24.10 -23.84 1.39
CA ALA A 358 25.35 -23.36 1.97
C ALA A 358 25.37 -21.83 2.22
N HIS A 359 24.39 -21.09 1.68
CA HIS A 359 24.31 -19.64 1.87
C HIS A 359 24.15 -19.27 3.35
N GLY A 360 25.04 -18.40 3.86
CA GLY A 360 25.06 -17.97 5.26
C GLY A 360 25.84 -18.88 6.22
N ARG A 361 26.39 -20.01 5.77
CA ARG A 361 27.18 -20.95 6.60
C ARG A 361 28.68 -20.65 6.48
N LYS A 362 29.28 -20.07 7.52
CA LYS A 362 30.67 -19.56 7.50
C LYS A 362 31.73 -20.60 7.11
N GLU A 363 31.59 -21.85 7.57
CA GLU A 363 32.54 -22.92 7.24
C GLU A 363 32.54 -23.39 5.81
N MET A 364 31.41 -23.19 5.12
CA MET A 364 31.34 -23.54 3.72
C MET A 364 31.99 -22.48 2.86
N GLY A 365 32.58 -21.41 3.40
CA GLY A 365 33.10 -20.25 2.65
C GLY A 365 33.89 -20.62 1.41
N ASP A 366 34.90 -21.48 1.54
CA ASP A 366 35.74 -21.90 0.40
C ASP A 366 35.00 -22.81 -0.59
N LEU A 367 34.22 -23.77 -0.08
CA LEU A 367 33.42 -24.69 -0.91
C LEU A 367 32.29 -23.96 -1.64
N TYR A 368 31.65 -23.01 -0.97
CA TYR A 368 30.59 -22.14 -1.47
C TYR A 368 31.14 -21.23 -2.56
N LYS A 369 32.27 -20.56 -2.31
CA LYS A 369 32.95 -19.74 -3.31
C LYS A 369 33.32 -20.56 -4.55
N ARG A 370 33.93 -21.74 -4.35
CA ARG A 370 34.23 -22.68 -5.46
C ARG A 370 32.98 -23.14 -6.20
N ALA A 371 31.87 -23.37 -5.51
CA ALA A 371 30.60 -23.73 -6.15
C ALA A 371 30.02 -22.57 -6.97
N GLN A 372 30.06 -21.34 -6.46
CA GLN A 372 29.64 -20.14 -7.20
C GLN A 372 30.51 -19.93 -8.44
N GLU A 373 31.82 -20.08 -8.31
CA GLU A 373 32.76 -20.00 -9.44
C GLU A 373 32.46 -21.10 -10.49
N ALA A 374 32.22 -22.34 -10.07
CA ALA A 374 31.86 -23.44 -10.98
C ALA A 374 30.53 -23.17 -11.68
N GLN A 375 29.52 -22.69 -10.95
CA GLN A 375 28.21 -22.33 -11.51
C GLN A 375 28.34 -21.19 -12.52
N ALA A 376 29.10 -20.14 -12.20
CA ALA A 376 29.36 -19.03 -13.10
C ALA A 376 30.08 -19.51 -14.37
N GLN A 377 31.10 -20.35 -14.23
CA GLN A 377 31.80 -20.93 -15.37
C GLN A 377 30.87 -21.77 -16.25
N MET A 378 30.02 -22.62 -15.67
CA MET A 378 29.06 -23.40 -16.43
C MET A 378 28.05 -22.53 -17.19
N MET A 379 27.58 -21.44 -16.58
CA MET A 379 26.70 -20.48 -17.27
C MET A 379 27.41 -19.80 -18.43
N ARG A 380 28.70 -19.45 -18.27
CA ARG A 380 29.53 -18.91 -19.35
C ARG A 380 29.73 -19.93 -20.47
N ASP A 381 30.05 -21.17 -20.15
CA ASP A 381 30.27 -22.23 -21.14
C ASP A 381 28.99 -22.52 -21.95
N SER A 382 27.84 -22.63 -21.27
CA SER A 382 26.54 -22.78 -21.94
C SER A 382 26.24 -21.57 -22.81
N PHE A 383 26.47 -20.37 -22.30
CA PHE A 383 26.27 -19.13 -23.06
C PHE A 383 27.08 -19.10 -24.35
N PHE A 384 28.37 -19.42 -24.31
CA PHE A 384 29.22 -19.44 -25.50
C PHE A 384 28.79 -20.51 -26.50
N LYS A 385 28.39 -21.69 -26.01
CA LYS A 385 27.86 -22.76 -26.86
C LYS A 385 26.59 -22.29 -27.58
N ASP A 386 25.63 -21.74 -26.85
CA ASP A 386 24.36 -21.28 -27.39
C ASP A 386 24.56 -20.11 -28.37
N MET A 387 25.48 -19.18 -28.06
CA MET A 387 25.80 -18.06 -28.95
C MET A 387 26.49 -18.53 -30.23
N SER A 388 27.37 -19.53 -30.13
CA SER A 388 28.03 -20.12 -31.31
C SER A 388 27.02 -20.84 -32.20
N ILE A 389 26.11 -21.63 -31.61
CA ILE A 389 25.01 -22.27 -32.35
C ILE A 389 24.14 -21.21 -33.04
N ALA A 390 23.78 -20.14 -32.33
CA ALA A 390 22.99 -19.05 -32.91
C ALA A 390 23.71 -18.42 -34.11
N LEU A 391 25.01 -18.11 -33.97
CA LEU A 391 25.87 -17.60 -35.05
C LEU A 391 25.94 -18.54 -36.25
N ASP A 392 26.15 -19.83 -36.02
CA ASP A 392 26.32 -20.83 -37.09
C ASP A 392 25.00 -21.10 -37.83
N THR A 393 23.87 -21.00 -37.14
CA THR A 393 22.52 -21.18 -37.71
C THR A 393 21.89 -19.89 -38.24
N ASN A 394 22.58 -18.75 -38.15
CA ASN A 394 22.03 -17.43 -38.44
C ASN A 394 20.70 -17.14 -37.68
N ASN A 395 20.53 -17.67 -36.47
CA ASN A 395 19.35 -17.41 -35.65
C ASN A 395 19.48 -16.03 -34.98
N TYR A 396 19.10 -14.98 -35.71
CA TYR A 396 19.30 -13.58 -35.28
C TYR A 396 18.53 -13.23 -34.01
N ALA A 397 17.34 -13.80 -33.78
CA ALA A 397 16.61 -13.56 -32.53
C ALA A 397 17.32 -14.19 -31.33
N GLN A 398 17.79 -15.43 -31.45
CA GLN A 398 18.56 -16.07 -30.38
C GLN A 398 19.88 -15.32 -30.13
N MET A 399 20.58 -14.87 -31.18
CA MET A 399 21.76 -14.02 -31.05
C MET A 399 21.43 -12.72 -30.28
N ARG A 400 20.32 -12.06 -30.59
CA ARG A 400 19.89 -10.82 -29.90
C ARG A 400 19.58 -11.08 -28.42
N ALA A 401 18.85 -12.15 -28.11
CA ALA A 401 18.52 -12.53 -26.74
C ALA A 401 19.79 -12.86 -25.92
N LEU A 402 20.70 -13.63 -26.50
CA LEU A 402 21.98 -13.95 -25.89
C LEU A 402 22.86 -12.69 -25.76
N HIS A 403 22.90 -11.80 -26.75
CA HIS A 403 23.67 -10.56 -26.67
C HIS A 403 23.20 -9.68 -25.50
N ARG A 404 21.88 -9.59 -25.24
CA ARG A 404 21.37 -8.91 -24.03
C ARG A 404 21.81 -9.60 -22.74
N ARG A 405 21.80 -10.94 -22.71
CA ARG A 405 22.29 -11.73 -21.57
C ARG A 405 23.80 -11.59 -21.35
N ALA A 406 24.57 -11.33 -22.41
CA ALA A 406 26.01 -11.10 -22.32
C ALA A 406 26.35 -9.94 -21.38
N LYS A 407 25.53 -8.88 -21.38
CA LYS A 407 25.68 -7.73 -20.48
C LYS A 407 25.60 -8.12 -19.01
N THR A 408 24.59 -8.92 -18.65
CA THR A 408 24.40 -9.40 -17.27
C THR A 408 25.51 -10.36 -16.83
N LEU A 409 26.14 -11.05 -17.79
CA LEU A 409 27.24 -11.99 -17.52
C LEU A 409 28.64 -11.35 -17.65
N GLU A 410 28.72 -10.05 -17.98
CA GLU A 410 29.96 -9.31 -18.26
C GLU A 410 30.81 -9.96 -19.37
N LEU A 411 30.15 -10.45 -20.43
CA LEU A 411 30.78 -11.15 -21.57
C LEU A 411 30.77 -10.33 -22.87
N GLU A 412 30.36 -9.05 -22.84
CA GLU A 412 30.21 -8.20 -24.04
C GLU A 412 31.52 -8.06 -24.83
N ASP A 413 32.67 -8.04 -24.15
CA ASP A 413 33.99 -7.86 -24.77
C ASP A 413 34.57 -9.11 -25.45
N THR A 414 33.89 -10.25 -25.32
CA THR A 414 34.35 -11.51 -25.91
C THR A 414 34.20 -11.50 -27.43
N GLU A 415 35.10 -12.20 -28.14
CA GLU A 415 35.10 -12.20 -29.61
C GLU A 415 33.80 -12.72 -30.21
N VAL A 416 33.18 -13.73 -29.57
CA VAL A 416 31.89 -14.29 -29.99
C VAL A 416 30.78 -13.24 -29.87
N CYS A 417 30.73 -12.49 -28.77
CA CYS A 417 29.76 -11.40 -28.59
C CYS A 417 30.01 -10.23 -29.55
N LYS A 418 31.28 -9.84 -29.77
CA LYS A 418 31.64 -8.80 -30.75
C LYS A 418 31.23 -9.17 -32.18
N ARG A 419 31.43 -10.44 -32.57
CA ARG A 419 30.99 -10.97 -33.86
C ARG A 419 29.46 -10.94 -33.96
N ALA A 420 28.74 -11.38 -32.94
CA ALA A 420 27.28 -11.29 -32.89
C ALA A 420 26.80 -9.84 -32.98
N ALA A 421 27.39 -8.91 -32.21
CA ALA A 421 27.10 -7.49 -32.24
C ALA A 421 27.32 -6.88 -33.63
N ALA A 422 28.43 -7.22 -34.29
CA ALA A 422 28.75 -6.75 -35.63
C ALA A 422 27.73 -7.24 -36.68
N ILE A 423 27.23 -8.47 -36.56
CA ILE A 423 26.15 -8.99 -37.41
C ILE A 423 24.84 -8.26 -37.10
N LEU A 424 24.44 -8.19 -35.83
CA LEU A 424 23.20 -7.55 -35.38
C LEU A 424 23.14 -6.07 -35.79
N SER A 425 24.28 -5.36 -35.78
CA SER A 425 24.37 -3.95 -36.21
C SER A 425 24.14 -3.72 -37.71
N LYS A 426 24.22 -4.78 -38.52
CA LYS A 426 24.02 -4.75 -39.97
C LYS A 426 22.66 -5.33 -40.39
N LEU A 427 21.85 -5.81 -39.45
CA LEU A 427 20.53 -6.34 -39.77
C LEU A 427 19.59 -5.18 -40.08
N TYR A 428 18.87 -5.34 -41.18
CA TYR A 428 17.64 -4.61 -41.43
C TYR A 428 16.53 -5.30 -40.64
N GLU A 429 15.76 -4.50 -39.93
CA GLU A 429 14.64 -4.93 -39.11
C GLU A 429 13.37 -4.26 -39.61
N TYR A 430 12.36 -5.07 -39.90
CA TYR A 430 11.06 -4.61 -40.34
C TYR A 430 10.01 -5.21 -39.43
N THR A 431 9.19 -4.34 -38.86
CA THR A 431 8.07 -4.74 -38.02
C THR A 431 6.77 -4.42 -38.75
N VAL A 432 5.88 -5.41 -38.85
CA VAL A 432 4.55 -5.26 -39.44
C VAL A 432 3.53 -5.81 -38.46
N GLU A 433 2.64 -4.94 -37.99
CA GLU A 433 1.51 -5.35 -37.16
C GLU A 433 0.34 -5.77 -38.05
N VAL A 434 -0.31 -6.86 -37.66
CA VAL A 434 -1.52 -7.38 -38.28
C VAL A 434 -2.65 -7.43 -37.26
N GLU A 435 -3.84 -7.03 -37.68
CA GLU A 435 -5.02 -6.96 -36.83
C GLU A 435 -6.18 -7.71 -37.48
N TRP A 436 -6.89 -8.50 -36.67
CA TRP A 436 -8.14 -9.13 -37.05
C TRP A 436 -9.29 -8.40 -36.36
N THR A 437 -10.27 -7.98 -37.15
CA THR A 437 -11.52 -7.46 -36.61
C THR A 437 -12.43 -8.61 -36.16
N ARG A 438 -13.41 -8.33 -35.29
CA ARG A 438 -14.44 -9.31 -34.89
C ARG A 438 -15.30 -9.81 -36.06
N GLU A 439 -15.33 -9.06 -37.15
CA GLU A 439 -16.04 -9.41 -38.39
C GLU A 439 -15.13 -10.16 -39.39
N SER A 440 -13.85 -10.35 -39.07
CA SER A 440 -12.92 -11.06 -39.92
C SER A 440 -13.36 -12.52 -40.06
N THR A 441 -13.39 -13.01 -41.30
CA THR A 441 -13.64 -14.42 -41.57
C THR A 441 -12.37 -15.25 -41.45
N ALA A 442 -11.20 -14.64 -41.24
CA ALA A 442 -9.91 -15.30 -41.14
C ALA A 442 -9.90 -16.61 -40.34
N GLY A 443 -9.19 -17.62 -40.84
CA GLY A 443 -9.10 -18.92 -40.18
C GLY A 443 -7.83 -19.74 -40.49
N PRO A 444 -7.82 -21.02 -40.10
CA PRO A 444 -6.64 -21.88 -40.19
C PRO A 444 -6.23 -22.19 -41.62
N LEU A 445 -4.95 -22.49 -41.84
CA LEU A 445 -4.43 -23.01 -43.10
C LEU A 445 -5.30 -24.14 -43.65
N GLY A 446 -5.61 -24.09 -44.95
CA GLY A 446 -6.42 -25.09 -45.63
C GLY A 446 -7.93 -24.85 -45.60
N THR A 447 -8.41 -23.84 -44.86
CA THR A 447 -9.81 -23.40 -44.92
C THR A 447 -10.02 -22.34 -46.00
N GLU A 448 -11.26 -22.17 -46.49
CA GLU A 448 -11.63 -21.11 -47.44
C GLU A 448 -11.27 -19.72 -46.91
N CYS A 449 -11.40 -19.55 -45.60
CA CYS A 449 -11.24 -18.28 -44.94
C CYS A 449 -9.77 -17.97 -44.54
N TRP A 450 -8.84 -18.91 -44.74
CA TRP A 450 -7.41 -18.68 -44.57
C TRP A 450 -6.87 -17.52 -45.42
N ARG A 451 -7.44 -17.29 -46.60
CA ARG A 451 -7.01 -16.22 -47.51
C ARG A 451 -7.43 -14.84 -47.07
N GLN A 452 -8.38 -14.78 -46.15
CA GLN A 452 -8.83 -13.56 -45.52
C GLN A 452 -7.90 -13.17 -44.36
N ASN A 453 -6.86 -13.97 -44.08
CA ASN A 453 -5.82 -13.56 -43.15
C ASN A 453 -5.03 -12.36 -43.70
N PRO A 454 -4.69 -11.39 -42.84
CA PRO A 454 -3.85 -10.26 -43.21
C PRO A 454 -2.50 -10.77 -43.71
N THR A 455 -2.19 -10.52 -44.97
CA THR A 455 -1.00 -11.06 -45.64
C THR A 455 0.07 -9.99 -45.75
N VAL A 456 1.29 -10.31 -45.32
CA VAL A 456 2.45 -9.43 -45.51
C VAL A 456 3.23 -9.88 -46.74
N GLU A 457 3.28 -9.03 -47.77
CA GLU A 457 4.23 -9.21 -48.88
C GLU A 457 5.62 -8.78 -48.42
N VAL A 458 6.59 -9.65 -48.62
CA VAL A 458 8.00 -9.38 -48.36
C VAL A 458 8.78 -9.57 -49.65
N ARG A 459 9.50 -8.53 -50.07
CA ARG A 459 10.39 -8.57 -51.23
C ARG A 459 11.80 -8.26 -50.81
N VAL A 460 12.75 -9.07 -51.28
CA VAL A 460 14.18 -8.84 -51.06
C VAL A 460 14.67 -7.82 -52.08
N VAL A 461 15.15 -6.66 -51.62
CA VAL A 461 15.62 -5.59 -52.50
C VAL A 461 16.92 -6.00 -53.20
N GLY A 462 16.98 -5.77 -54.51
CA GLY A 462 18.13 -6.05 -55.35
C GLY A 462 17.73 -6.56 -56.73
N GLU A 463 18.68 -6.55 -57.67
CA GLU A 463 18.49 -7.20 -58.96
C GLU A 463 18.29 -8.71 -58.75
N ALA A 464 17.40 -9.32 -59.54
CA ALA A 464 17.11 -10.74 -59.47
C ALA A 464 18.42 -11.53 -59.66
N GLY A 465 18.87 -12.20 -58.59
CA GLY A 465 20.19 -12.82 -58.52
C GLY A 465 20.12 -14.26 -58.02
N SER A 466 21.18 -15.02 -58.24
CA SER A 466 21.31 -16.40 -57.74
C SER A 466 21.66 -16.50 -56.26
N LYS A 467 21.71 -15.38 -55.54
CA LYS A 467 22.11 -15.32 -54.15
C LYS A 467 20.88 -15.53 -53.26
N ASN A 468 20.93 -16.57 -52.44
CA ASN A 468 20.00 -16.75 -51.33
C ASN A 468 20.30 -15.73 -50.24
N VAL A 469 19.25 -15.09 -49.74
CA VAL A 469 19.28 -14.13 -48.64
C VAL A 469 18.57 -14.78 -47.45
N PRO A 470 19.24 -14.92 -46.30
CA PRO A 470 18.59 -15.41 -45.10
C PRO A 470 17.62 -14.33 -44.59
N VAL A 471 16.40 -14.75 -44.32
CA VAL A 471 15.36 -13.93 -43.70
C VAL A 471 14.83 -14.70 -42.50
N PHE A 472 15.02 -14.11 -41.33
CA PHE A 472 14.44 -14.63 -40.10
C PHE A 472 13.12 -13.93 -39.86
N VAL A 473 12.06 -14.72 -39.68
CA VAL A 473 10.69 -14.24 -39.49
C VAL A 473 10.25 -14.68 -38.10
N THR A 474 9.75 -13.74 -37.31
CA THR A 474 9.03 -14.05 -36.09
C THR A 474 7.64 -13.49 -36.15
N MET A 475 6.71 -14.16 -35.48
CA MET A 475 5.40 -13.61 -35.20
C MET A 475 5.10 -13.74 -33.72
N GLU A 476 4.83 -12.61 -33.08
CA GLU A 476 4.50 -12.52 -31.66
C GLU A 476 3.03 -12.14 -31.50
N ASP A 477 2.35 -12.82 -30.58
CA ASP A 477 1.03 -12.42 -30.11
C ASP A 477 1.13 -11.14 -29.27
N MET A 478 0.45 -10.08 -29.69
CA MET A 478 0.50 -8.77 -29.06
C MET A 478 -0.57 -8.56 -27.99
N ASP A 479 -1.60 -9.40 -27.94
CA ASP A 479 -2.65 -9.31 -26.93
C ASP A 479 -2.18 -9.87 -25.57
N GLY A 480 -1.00 -10.51 -25.56
CA GLY A 480 -0.29 -10.98 -24.37
C GLY A 480 -1.03 -12.12 -23.65
N PRO A 481 -0.39 -12.76 -22.65
CA PRO A 481 -1.05 -13.73 -21.78
C PRO A 481 -1.95 -13.01 -20.76
N SER A 482 -2.71 -12.00 -21.17
CA SER A 482 -3.52 -11.19 -20.27
C SER A 482 -4.61 -12.04 -19.65
N GLY A 483 -4.34 -12.49 -18.43
CA GLY A 483 -5.29 -13.22 -17.61
C GLY A 483 -6.61 -12.46 -17.49
N VAL A 484 -7.72 -13.18 -17.61
CA VAL A 484 -8.45 -13.78 -16.49
C VAL A 484 -9.54 -14.66 -17.11
N GLY A 485 -9.33 -15.99 -17.10
CA GLY A 485 -10.43 -16.96 -17.02
C GLY A 485 -11.25 -17.32 -18.26
N GLY A 486 -10.68 -17.30 -19.47
CA GLY A 486 -11.37 -17.84 -20.66
C GLY A 486 -10.54 -18.88 -21.39
N ASP A 487 -11.07 -20.09 -21.58
CA ASP A 487 -10.59 -21.03 -22.59
C ASP A 487 -10.58 -20.32 -23.96
N GLY A 488 -9.40 -19.97 -24.50
CA GLY A 488 -9.29 -19.47 -25.87
C GLY A 488 -8.23 -18.41 -26.10
N ASP A 489 -6.95 -18.73 -25.84
CA ASP A 489 -5.83 -17.94 -26.38
C ASP A 489 -5.74 -18.19 -27.90
N PRO A 490 -5.84 -17.17 -28.76
CA PRO A 490 -5.54 -17.33 -30.18
C PRO A 490 -4.05 -17.55 -30.36
N LYS A 491 -3.67 -18.80 -30.57
CA LYS A 491 -2.30 -19.22 -30.88
C LYS A 491 -2.01 -18.95 -32.36
N TYR A 492 -1.23 -17.91 -32.64
CA TYR A 492 -0.91 -17.49 -34.00
C TYR A 492 0.37 -18.18 -34.52
N GLY A 493 0.26 -19.10 -35.48
CA GLY A 493 1.38 -19.56 -36.31
C GLY A 493 1.47 -18.76 -37.60
N PHE A 494 2.45 -19.03 -38.47
CA PHE A 494 2.43 -18.43 -39.81
C PHE A 494 3.00 -19.35 -40.87
N VAL A 495 2.57 -19.11 -42.10
CA VAL A 495 2.98 -19.82 -43.30
C VAL A 495 3.71 -18.85 -44.21
N LEU A 496 4.85 -19.28 -44.73
CA LEU A 496 5.56 -18.57 -45.78
C LEU A 496 5.29 -19.26 -47.11
N ALA A 497 4.72 -18.50 -48.04
CA ALA A 497 4.32 -18.99 -49.35
C ALA A 497 4.85 -18.08 -50.45
N ARG A 498 4.94 -18.62 -51.66
CA ARG A 498 5.27 -17.85 -52.86
C ARG A 498 4.29 -18.19 -53.97
N ASN A 499 4.17 -17.27 -54.92
CA ASN A 499 3.45 -17.56 -56.15
C ASN A 499 4.22 -18.58 -57.01
N GLU A 500 3.49 -19.36 -57.81
CA GLU A 500 4.10 -20.22 -58.83
C GLU A 500 4.86 -19.38 -59.85
N ARG A 501 5.83 -19.99 -60.55
CA ARG A 501 6.69 -19.29 -61.52
C ARG A 501 5.90 -18.63 -62.65
N ASN A 502 4.72 -19.15 -62.97
CA ASN A 502 3.88 -18.66 -64.06
C ASN A 502 2.95 -17.51 -63.67
N VAL A 503 2.83 -17.22 -62.36
CA VAL A 503 2.03 -16.10 -61.88
C VAL A 503 2.83 -14.81 -62.11
N PRO A 504 2.23 -13.78 -62.71
CA PRO A 504 2.95 -12.56 -63.04
C PRO A 504 3.35 -11.78 -61.77
N ASP A 505 4.46 -11.05 -61.85
CA ASP A 505 4.91 -10.14 -60.78
C ASP A 505 3.91 -9.01 -60.50
N SER A 506 3.05 -8.69 -61.47
CA SER A 506 1.96 -7.73 -61.34
C SER A 506 0.77 -8.24 -60.52
N CYS A 507 0.71 -9.54 -60.19
CA CYS A 507 -0.34 -10.07 -59.32
C CYS A 507 -0.24 -9.45 -57.91
N PRO A 508 -1.32 -8.83 -57.39
CA PRO A 508 -1.27 -8.09 -56.13
C PRO A 508 -1.32 -8.97 -54.87
N VAL A 509 -1.58 -10.27 -55.00
CA VAL A 509 -1.80 -11.21 -53.89
C VAL A 509 -1.12 -12.55 -54.12
N LEU A 510 -1.09 -13.40 -53.08
CA LEU A 510 -0.78 -14.82 -53.21
C LEU A 510 -1.93 -15.52 -53.96
N CYS A 511 -1.61 -16.13 -55.11
CA CYS A 511 -2.55 -16.94 -55.86
C CYS A 511 -2.84 -18.26 -55.15
N PRO A 512 -4.12 -18.67 -55.06
CA PRO A 512 -4.50 -19.98 -54.56
C PRO A 512 -3.73 -21.12 -55.22
N GLY A 513 -3.12 -21.97 -54.41
CA GLY A 513 -2.32 -23.10 -54.88
C GLY A 513 -0.81 -22.88 -54.83
N GLY A 514 -0.35 -21.63 -54.65
CA GLY A 514 1.07 -21.30 -54.55
C GLY A 514 1.82 -22.15 -53.50
N PRO A 515 3.07 -22.58 -53.77
CA PRO A 515 3.81 -23.45 -52.88
C PRO A 515 4.13 -22.76 -51.56
N THR A 516 3.75 -23.42 -50.47
CA THR A 516 4.26 -23.14 -49.12
C THR A 516 5.67 -23.72 -49.04
N PHE A 517 6.62 -22.95 -48.51
CA PHE A 517 8.00 -23.41 -48.33
C PHE A 517 8.43 -23.42 -46.87
N GLU A 518 7.62 -22.84 -45.98
CA GLU A 518 7.79 -22.92 -44.55
C GLU A 518 6.42 -22.83 -43.86
N ASP A 519 6.23 -23.62 -42.83
CA ASP A 519 5.08 -23.58 -41.93
C ASP A 519 5.60 -23.56 -40.50
N SER A 520 5.39 -22.45 -39.81
CA SER A 520 5.83 -22.23 -38.43
C SER A 520 4.59 -22.29 -37.54
N PRO A 521 4.19 -23.50 -37.08
CA PRO A 521 3.05 -23.63 -36.20
C PRO A 521 3.37 -22.97 -34.85
N TYR A 522 2.33 -22.47 -34.19
CA TYR A 522 2.47 -22.01 -32.82
C TYR A 522 2.72 -23.22 -31.90
N GLY A 523 3.95 -23.32 -31.38
CA GLY A 523 4.29 -24.10 -30.19
C GLY A 523 3.86 -25.58 -30.17
N GLU A 524 4.45 -26.43 -31.01
CA GLU A 524 4.42 -27.90 -30.82
C GLU A 524 5.40 -28.40 -29.73
N GLY A 525 6.03 -27.48 -28.96
CA GLY A 525 6.96 -27.80 -27.89
C GLY A 525 6.48 -27.36 -26.51
N ASP A 526 6.86 -28.12 -25.48
CA ASP A 526 6.53 -28.00 -24.04
C ASP A 526 7.04 -26.70 -23.35
N THR A 527 7.23 -25.63 -24.11
CA THR A 527 7.75 -24.35 -23.65
C THR A 527 6.78 -23.24 -24.02
N ALA A 528 6.44 -22.43 -23.02
CA ALA A 528 5.53 -21.27 -23.05
C ALA A 528 5.97 -20.11 -23.99
N SER A 529 6.51 -20.41 -25.17
CA SER A 529 6.89 -19.42 -26.17
C SER A 529 5.63 -18.87 -26.84
N THR A 530 5.39 -17.57 -26.68
CA THR A 530 4.32 -16.81 -27.33
C THR A 530 4.69 -16.37 -28.75
N THR A 531 5.75 -16.93 -29.31
CA THR A 531 6.35 -16.49 -30.57
C THR A 531 6.58 -17.67 -31.50
N ALA A 532 6.03 -17.60 -32.72
CA ALA A 532 6.36 -18.49 -33.83
C ALA A 532 7.59 -17.94 -34.57
N THR A 533 8.48 -18.81 -35.05
CA THR A 533 9.74 -18.39 -35.69
C THR A 533 10.09 -19.27 -36.87
N ALA A 534 10.63 -18.66 -37.93
CA ALA A 534 11.17 -19.34 -39.10
C ALA A 534 12.48 -18.71 -39.55
N ASN A 535 13.37 -19.52 -40.11
CA ASN A 535 14.57 -19.04 -40.79
C ASN A 535 14.58 -19.58 -42.21
N VAL A 536 14.41 -18.70 -43.20
CA VAL A 536 14.26 -19.10 -44.60
C VAL A 536 15.29 -18.44 -45.51
N GLU A 537 15.67 -19.17 -46.55
CA GLU A 537 16.50 -18.65 -47.63
C GLU A 537 15.63 -18.22 -48.81
N VAL A 538 15.69 -16.93 -49.15
CA VAL A 538 14.89 -16.33 -50.21
C VAL A 538 15.81 -15.79 -51.29
N LEU A 539 15.50 -16.06 -52.56
CA LEU A 539 16.29 -15.56 -53.68
C LEU A 539 16.24 -14.02 -53.74
N GLN A 540 17.38 -13.39 -53.97
CA GLN A 540 17.44 -11.93 -54.14
C GLN A 540 16.55 -11.47 -55.30
N GLY A 541 15.80 -10.37 -55.10
CA GLY A 541 14.83 -9.84 -56.07
C GLY A 541 13.49 -10.58 -56.10
N SER A 542 13.36 -11.72 -55.41
CA SER A 542 12.09 -12.44 -55.31
C SER A 542 11.19 -11.88 -54.19
N ARG A 543 9.91 -12.24 -54.26
CA ARG A 543 8.91 -11.94 -53.24
C ARG A 543 8.33 -13.22 -52.64
N PHE A 544 7.95 -13.14 -51.39
CA PHE A 544 7.17 -14.15 -50.69
C PHE A 544 6.10 -13.48 -49.83
N PHE A 545 5.18 -14.28 -49.32
CA PHE A 545 4.05 -13.84 -48.52
C PHE A 545 4.13 -14.52 -47.16
N ALA A 546 4.10 -13.73 -46.10
CA ALA A 546 3.93 -14.21 -44.74
C ALA A 546 2.45 -14.08 -44.38
N ILE A 547 1.81 -15.23 -44.15
CA ILE A 547 0.37 -15.32 -43.88
C ILE A 547 0.21 -15.94 -42.50
N PRO A 548 -0.42 -15.27 -41.55
CA PRO A 548 -0.80 -15.90 -40.30
C PRO A 548 -1.62 -17.17 -40.53
N SER A 549 -1.33 -18.18 -39.73
CA SER A 549 -2.07 -19.43 -39.64
C SER A 549 -2.67 -19.49 -38.24
N LEU A 550 -3.99 -19.29 -38.19
CA LEU A 550 -4.74 -19.33 -36.95
C LEU A 550 -4.98 -20.78 -36.54
N LEU A 551 -4.99 -21.09 -35.24
CA LEU A 551 -5.39 -22.42 -34.77
C LEU A 551 -6.87 -22.70 -35.05
N ASP A 552 -7.71 -21.69 -34.82
CA ASP A 552 -9.17 -21.70 -35.02
C ASP A 552 -9.62 -20.39 -35.69
N GLN A 553 -10.87 -20.33 -36.19
CA GLN A 553 -11.44 -19.08 -36.70
C GLN A 553 -11.44 -17.99 -35.62
N VAL A 554 -10.96 -16.80 -35.97
CA VAL A 554 -10.89 -15.66 -35.05
C VAL A 554 -12.29 -15.12 -34.78
N LYS A 555 -12.88 -15.49 -33.64
CA LYS A 555 -14.21 -14.99 -33.22
C LYS A 555 -14.16 -13.64 -32.51
N ASN A 556 -13.02 -13.32 -31.88
CA ASN A 556 -12.91 -12.20 -30.95
C ASN A 556 -12.08 -11.03 -31.49
N GLY A 557 -11.61 -11.11 -32.73
CA GLY A 557 -10.52 -10.27 -33.23
C GLY A 557 -9.18 -10.65 -32.60
N GLY A 558 -8.15 -9.86 -32.88
CA GLY A 558 -6.85 -9.96 -32.19
C GLY A 558 -5.73 -9.25 -32.92
N LYS A 559 -4.52 -9.26 -32.36
CA LYS A 559 -3.34 -8.58 -32.91
C LYS A 559 -2.10 -9.45 -32.83
N ALA A 560 -1.34 -9.47 -33.93
CA ALA A 560 -0.03 -10.08 -33.96
C ALA A 560 0.98 -9.14 -34.60
N ARG A 561 2.26 -9.34 -34.27
CA ARG A 561 3.37 -8.58 -34.84
C ARG A 561 4.31 -9.52 -35.57
N PHE A 562 4.50 -9.27 -36.85
CA PHE A 562 5.62 -9.85 -37.59
C PHE A 562 6.87 -9.01 -37.42
N ASP A 563 8.00 -9.67 -37.15
CA ASP A 563 9.31 -9.06 -37.26
C ASP A 563 10.14 -9.84 -38.30
N PHE A 564 10.71 -9.12 -39.26
CA PHE A 564 11.57 -9.64 -40.30
C PHE A 564 12.98 -9.11 -40.08
N LEU A 565 13.95 -10.02 -39.94
CA LEU A 565 15.36 -9.69 -39.79
C LEU A 565 16.14 -10.24 -40.98
N SER A 566 16.88 -9.39 -41.68
CA SER A 566 17.74 -9.81 -42.79
C SER A 566 19.01 -8.98 -42.90
N LEU A 567 20.06 -9.57 -43.47
CA LEU A 567 21.29 -8.86 -43.83
C LEU A 567 21.17 -8.10 -45.15
N SER A 568 20.08 -8.30 -45.90
CA SER A 568 19.75 -7.50 -47.08
C SER A 568 18.54 -6.64 -46.78
N GLU A 569 18.43 -5.52 -47.48
CA GLU A 569 17.27 -4.66 -47.41
C GLU A 569 16.03 -5.42 -47.92
N LEU A 570 14.93 -5.28 -47.20
CA LEU A 570 13.62 -5.84 -47.56
C LEU A 570 12.63 -4.70 -47.80
N THR A 571 11.57 -4.97 -48.54
CA THR A 571 10.33 -4.20 -48.46
C THR A 571 9.24 -5.10 -47.92
N CYS A 572 8.68 -4.72 -46.78
CA CYS A 572 7.55 -5.40 -46.16
C CYS A 572 6.31 -4.52 -46.32
N ARG A 573 5.23 -5.08 -46.86
CA ARG A 573 3.98 -4.36 -47.05
C ARG A 573 2.82 -5.24 -46.64
N LEU A 574 1.96 -4.73 -45.75
CA LEU A 574 0.67 -5.32 -45.49
C LEU A 574 -0.21 -5.16 -46.75
N LEU A 575 -0.64 -6.29 -47.32
CA LEU A 575 -1.54 -6.28 -48.46
C LEU A 575 -2.96 -5.95 -47.98
N PRO A 576 -3.77 -5.27 -48.82
CA PRO A 576 -5.20 -5.17 -48.54
C PRO A 576 -5.82 -6.58 -48.51
N ASP A 577 -7.00 -6.69 -47.88
CA ASP A 577 -7.78 -7.93 -47.89
C ASP A 577 -7.84 -8.51 -49.31
N PHE A 578 -7.80 -9.84 -49.43
CA PHE A 578 -7.69 -10.53 -50.72
C PHE A 578 -8.70 -10.04 -51.74
N ASP A 579 -9.94 -9.71 -51.32
CA ASP A 579 -10.99 -9.17 -52.19
C ASP A 579 -10.75 -7.70 -52.58
N LYS A 580 -10.18 -6.90 -51.69
CA LYS A 580 -9.89 -5.48 -51.92
C LYS A 580 -8.65 -5.24 -52.78
N ALA A 581 -7.80 -6.26 -52.92
CA ALA A 581 -6.61 -6.18 -53.77
C ALA A 581 -6.93 -6.13 -55.27
N TRP A 582 -8.15 -6.51 -55.66
CA TRP A 582 -8.61 -6.53 -57.03
C TRP A 582 -9.57 -5.38 -57.28
N VAL A 583 -9.34 -4.65 -58.38
CA VAL A 583 -10.18 -3.49 -58.75
C VAL A 583 -11.52 -3.95 -59.34
N HIS A 584 -11.52 -5.14 -59.93
CA HIS A 584 -12.67 -5.71 -60.60
C HIS A 584 -12.84 -7.18 -60.21
N GLN A 585 -14.08 -7.58 -59.97
CA GLN A 585 -14.47 -8.93 -59.59
C GLN A 585 -15.80 -9.26 -60.26
N GLU A 586 -15.88 -10.43 -60.90
CA GLU A 586 -17.08 -10.91 -61.56
C GLU A 586 -17.21 -12.42 -61.31
N THR A 587 -18.27 -12.81 -60.62
CA THR A 587 -18.58 -14.23 -60.33
C THR A 587 -19.59 -14.73 -61.33
N SER A 588 -19.40 -15.96 -61.82
CA SER A 588 -20.43 -16.63 -62.61
C SER A 588 -21.72 -16.72 -61.81
N SER A 589 -22.80 -16.07 -62.28
CA SER A 589 -24.11 -16.11 -61.61
C SER A 589 -24.80 -17.47 -61.70
N GLU A 590 -24.28 -18.37 -62.54
CA GLU A 590 -24.82 -19.71 -62.76
C GLU A 590 -23.76 -20.75 -62.37
N GLU A 591 -24.18 -21.78 -61.63
CA GLU A 591 -23.36 -22.96 -61.37
C GLU A 591 -23.07 -23.68 -62.69
N LEU A 592 -21.79 -23.83 -63.00
CA LEU A 592 -21.32 -24.51 -64.21
C LEU A 592 -21.10 -25.98 -63.89
N GLY A 593 -21.11 -26.83 -64.92
CA GLY A 593 -20.83 -28.23 -64.68
C GLY A 593 -20.47 -29.01 -65.92
N TRP A 594 -19.68 -30.05 -65.69
CA TRP A 594 -19.42 -31.10 -66.66
C TRP A 594 -20.52 -32.13 -66.54
N ASN A 595 -21.25 -32.31 -67.62
CA ASN A 595 -22.38 -33.22 -67.67
C ASN A 595 -22.39 -33.92 -69.04
N SER A 596 -22.28 -35.24 -69.01
CA SER A 596 -22.23 -36.08 -70.20
C SER A 596 -23.52 -36.01 -71.01
N ALA A 597 -24.68 -35.91 -70.34
CA ALA A 597 -25.98 -35.75 -71.00
C ALA A 597 -26.11 -34.40 -71.74
N LYS A 598 -25.47 -33.34 -71.23
CA LYS A 598 -25.33 -32.04 -71.91
C LYS A 598 -24.17 -32.01 -72.91
N GLY A 599 -23.36 -33.08 -72.97
CA GLY A 599 -22.18 -33.19 -73.83
C GLY A 599 -21.03 -32.27 -73.42
N THR A 600 -20.98 -31.89 -72.14
CA THR A 600 -20.03 -30.91 -71.57
C THR A 600 -18.90 -31.54 -70.76
N ALA A 601 -18.89 -32.86 -70.58
CA ALA A 601 -17.81 -33.60 -69.94
C ALA A 601 -16.71 -33.98 -70.96
N GLY A 602 -16.05 -32.95 -71.48
CA GLY A 602 -14.87 -33.08 -72.33
C GLY A 602 -13.64 -33.52 -71.52
N GLY A 603 -12.98 -34.59 -71.97
CA GLY A 603 -11.82 -35.15 -71.27
C GLY A 603 -10.53 -34.31 -71.33
N PRO A 604 -9.36 -34.95 -71.29
CA PRO A 604 -8.09 -34.25 -71.14
C PRO A 604 -7.72 -33.41 -72.36
N LEU A 605 -6.83 -32.44 -72.14
CA LEU A 605 -6.26 -31.58 -73.19
C LEU A 605 -5.63 -32.41 -74.32
N SER A 606 -5.02 -33.56 -73.99
CA SER A 606 -4.45 -34.52 -74.95
C SER A 606 -5.50 -35.29 -75.77
N GLY A 607 -6.79 -35.22 -75.38
CA GLY A 607 -7.91 -35.92 -76.01
C GLY A 607 -8.44 -35.30 -77.32
N GLY A 608 -7.68 -34.40 -77.95
CA GLY A 608 -8.05 -33.73 -79.21
C GLY A 608 -9.13 -32.67 -79.02
N GLU A 609 -10.12 -32.59 -79.91
CA GLU A 609 -11.17 -31.55 -79.87
C GLU A 609 -12.18 -31.73 -78.71
N LYS A 610 -12.09 -32.82 -77.93
CA LYS A 610 -13.11 -33.19 -76.94
C LYS A 610 -13.15 -32.28 -75.71
N TRP A 611 -12.01 -31.78 -75.22
CA TRP A 611 -11.97 -30.89 -74.05
C TRP A 611 -12.60 -29.52 -74.33
N LEU A 612 -12.66 -29.11 -75.60
CA LEU A 612 -13.36 -27.88 -76.01
C LEU A 612 -14.89 -27.98 -75.87
N LYS A 613 -15.41 -29.15 -75.55
CA LYS A 613 -16.81 -29.33 -75.16
C LYS A 613 -17.07 -28.91 -73.73
N ASN A 614 -16.02 -28.75 -72.91
CA ASN A 614 -16.15 -28.24 -71.55
C ASN A 614 -16.75 -26.84 -71.53
N PRO A 615 -17.39 -26.43 -70.42
CA PRO A 615 -17.92 -25.08 -70.29
C PRO A 615 -16.86 -24.04 -70.66
N GLN A 616 -17.24 -23.10 -71.54
CA GLN A 616 -16.35 -22.04 -72.00
C GLN A 616 -16.85 -20.70 -71.46
N ILE A 617 -15.94 -19.88 -70.98
CA ILE A 617 -16.24 -18.56 -70.45
C ILE A 617 -15.48 -17.54 -71.28
N ARG A 618 -16.18 -16.59 -71.90
CA ARG A 618 -15.56 -15.49 -72.66
C ARG A 618 -15.28 -14.33 -71.74
N ILE A 619 -14.12 -13.70 -71.92
CA ILE A 619 -13.71 -12.55 -71.13
C ILE A 619 -13.27 -11.44 -72.08
N TYR A 620 -13.94 -10.31 -72.00
CA TYR A 620 -13.66 -9.12 -72.80
C TYR A 620 -12.93 -8.11 -71.93
N LEU A 621 -11.77 -7.65 -72.39
CA LEU A 621 -11.06 -6.57 -71.71
C LEU A 621 -11.77 -5.24 -72.00
N GLU A 622 -12.14 -4.49 -70.96
CA GLU A 622 -12.76 -3.17 -71.09
C GLU A 622 -11.75 -2.03 -70.90
N GLU A 623 -10.61 -2.33 -70.29
CA GLU A 623 -9.55 -1.38 -69.99
C GLU A 623 -8.31 -1.63 -70.86
N LYS A 624 -7.60 -0.54 -71.19
CA LYS A 624 -6.36 -0.60 -71.97
C LYS A 624 -5.17 -0.72 -71.03
N GLY A 625 -4.25 -1.64 -71.35
CA GLY A 625 -3.01 -1.85 -70.61
C GLY A 625 -2.77 -3.32 -70.29
N PRO A 626 -1.71 -3.63 -69.53
CA PRO A 626 -1.57 -4.93 -68.89
C PRO A 626 -2.61 -5.07 -67.77
N LEU A 627 -3.41 -6.13 -67.85
CA LEU A 627 -4.30 -6.55 -66.78
C LEU A 627 -3.81 -7.88 -66.24
N CYS A 628 -3.60 -7.97 -64.94
CA CYS A 628 -3.49 -9.25 -64.27
C CYS A 628 -4.93 -9.77 -64.08
N VAL A 629 -5.22 -10.94 -64.62
CA VAL A 629 -6.52 -11.62 -64.49
C VAL A 629 -6.30 -12.93 -63.77
N MET A 630 -7.11 -13.17 -62.74
CA MET A 630 -7.16 -14.42 -62.00
C MET A 630 -8.54 -15.05 -62.17
N GLY A 631 -8.58 -16.26 -62.72
CA GLY A 631 -9.77 -17.12 -62.66
C GLY A 631 -9.63 -18.07 -61.49
N LEU A 632 -10.46 -17.89 -60.46
CA LEU A 632 -10.59 -18.76 -59.30
C LEU A 632 -11.71 -19.77 -59.55
N PHE A 633 -11.32 -21.02 -59.61
CA PHE A 633 -12.17 -22.16 -59.86
C PHE A 633 -12.47 -22.89 -58.55
N ARG A 634 -13.74 -23.09 -58.20
CA ARG A 634 -14.17 -23.82 -57.00
C ARG A 634 -15.00 -25.04 -57.38
N LEU A 635 -14.57 -26.23 -56.99
CA LEU A 635 -15.34 -27.46 -57.16
C LEU A 635 -16.46 -27.51 -56.13
N SER A 636 -17.67 -27.89 -56.59
CA SER A 636 -18.79 -28.17 -55.69
C SER A 636 -18.42 -29.28 -54.70
N PRO A 637 -18.91 -29.22 -53.45
CA PRO A 637 -18.75 -30.29 -52.48
C PRO A 637 -19.18 -31.68 -52.94
N GLU A 638 -20.05 -31.74 -53.95
CA GLU A 638 -20.63 -32.95 -54.53
C GLU A 638 -19.74 -33.55 -55.64
N ALA A 639 -18.76 -32.81 -56.14
CA ALA A 639 -17.82 -33.30 -57.14
C ALA A 639 -16.94 -34.44 -56.56
N SER A 640 -16.59 -35.40 -57.41
CA SER A 640 -15.73 -36.52 -57.01
C SER A 640 -14.41 -36.00 -56.43
N PRO A 641 -13.93 -36.53 -55.29
CA PRO A 641 -12.64 -36.13 -54.71
C PRO A 641 -11.46 -36.47 -55.64
N ASP A 642 -11.63 -37.46 -56.52
CA ASP A 642 -10.61 -37.87 -57.49
C ASP A 642 -10.64 -37.03 -58.79
N LEU A 643 -11.55 -36.06 -58.88
CA LEU A 643 -11.70 -35.22 -60.06
C LEU A 643 -10.50 -34.28 -60.20
N GLN A 644 -9.72 -34.48 -61.27
CA GLN A 644 -8.57 -33.62 -61.57
C GLN A 644 -8.93 -32.63 -62.68
N VAL A 645 -8.67 -31.36 -62.43
CA VAL A 645 -9.02 -30.25 -63.32
C VAL A 645 -7.77 -29.43 -63.59
N ALA A 646 -7.57 -29.05 -64.85
CA ALA A 646 -6.62 -28.01 -65.25
C ALA A 646 -7.37 -26.83 -65.87
N LEU A 647 -6.86 -25.63 -65.63
CA LEU A 647 -7.46 -24.38 -66.11
C LEU A 647 -6.63 -23.83 -67.26
N HIS A 648 -7.30 -23.32 -68.28
CA HIS A 648 -6.68 -22.80 -69.50
C HIS A 648 -7.28 -21.45 -69.86
N ALA A 649 -6.43 -20.45 -70.05
CA ALA A 649 -6.79 -19.22 -70.73
C ALA A 649 -6.33 -19.32 -72.18
N THR A 650 -7.23 -19.14 -73.15
CA THR A 650 -6.96 -19.36 -74.57
C THR A 650 -7.51 -18.24 -75.44
N LYS A 651 -6.91 -18.04 -76.61
CA LYS A 651 -7.44 -17.14 -77.66
C LYS A 651 -7.54 -17.86 -79.00
N ASN A 652 -8.49 -17.46 -79.83
CA ASN A 652 -8.59 -17.94 -81.21
C ASN A 652 -7.51 -17.28 -82.11
N LYS A 653 -7.00 -18.03 -83.10
CA LYS A 653 -6.07 -17.55 -84.14
C LYS A 653 -6.83 -16.81 -85.27
N LYS A 654 -6.08 -16.06 -86.10
CA LYS A 654 -6.55 -15.08 -87.13
C LYS A 654 -7.83 -15.39 -87.89
N SER A 655 -8.07 -16.64 -88.31
CA SER A 655 -9.15 -16.93 -89.26
C SER A 655 -10.57 -16.85 -88.68
N MET A 656 -10.73 -16.70 -87.35
CA MET A 656 -12.03 -16.76 -86.67
C MET A 656 -12.20 -15.74 -85.52
N SER A 657 -11.20 -14.87 -85.28
CA SER A 657 -11.24 -13.85 -84.21
C SER A 657 -12.25 -12.71 -84.46
N TYR A 658 -12.84 -12.63 -85.66
CA TYR A 658 -13.76 -11.56 -86.06
C TYR A 658 -15.17 -11.69 -85.50
N ASN A 659 -15.58 -12.89 -85.07
CA ASN A 659 -16.89 -13.08 -84.46
C ASN A 659 -16.72 -13.05 -82.93
N PRO A 660 -17.10 -11.94 -82.25
CA PRO A 660 -17.03 -11.86 -80.79
C PRO A 660 -17.89 -12.94 -80.12
N HIS A 661 -18.84 -13.51 -80.85
CA HIS A 661 -19.71 -14.58 -80.39
C HIS A 661 -19.26 -16.00 -80.80
N ALA A 662 -18.05 -16.18 -81.33
CA ALA A 662 -17.53 -17.51 -81.66
C ALA A 662 -17.08 -18.29 -80.41
N ASN A 663 -17.25 -19.61 -80.42
CA ASN A 663 -16.62 -20.51 -79.45
C ASN A 663 -15.15 -20.75 -79.82
N VAL A 664 -14.38 -21.36 -78.91
CA VAL A 664 -13.00 -21.77 -79.20
C VAL A 664 -12.99 -22.76 -80.36
N ASN A 665 -12.15 -22.51 -81.36
CA ASN A 665 -12.12 -23.31 -82.57
C ASN A 665 -11.42 -24.65 -82.33
N PRO A 666 -12.08 -25.79 -82.62
CA PRO A 666 -11.52 -27.10 -82.35
C PRO A 666 -10.39 -27.53 -83.28
N LYS A 667 -10.28 -26.98 -84.49
CA LYS A 667 -9.29 -27.38 -85.50
C LYS A 667 -7.90 -26.76 -85.31
N GLY A 668 -7.34 -26.77 -84.10
CA GLY A 668 -5.98 -26.26 -83.81
C GLY A 668 -5.77 -24.75 -83.99
N ASN A 669 -6.86 -24.01 -84.18
CA ASN A 669 -6.88 -22.58 -84.42
C ASN A 669 -7.03 -21.76 -83.14
N HIS A 670 -6.40 -22.20 -82.05
CA HIS A 670 -6.30 -21.46 -80.80
C HIS A 670 -4.87 -21.48 -80.24
N THR A 671 -4.59 -20.57 -79.32
CA THR A 671 -3.34 -20.46 -78.58
C THR A 671 -3.68 -20.42 -77.09
N ILE A 672 -3.00 -21.24 -76.29
CA ILE A 672 -3.05 -21.15 -74.83
C ILE A 672 -2.19 -19.96 -74.40
N ILE A 673 -2.80 -19.01 -73.72
CA ILE A 673 -2.18 -17.83 -73.14
C ILE A 673 -1.51 -18.21 -71.82
N ALA A 674 -2.26 -18.91 -70.98
CA ALA A 674 -1.81 -19.40 -69.69
C ALA A 674 -2.50 -20.72 -69.35
N GLN A 675 -1.83 -21.56 -68.59
CA GLN A 675 -2.36 -22.81 -68.05
C GLN A 675 -1.75 -23.08 -66.68
N THR A 676 -2.43 -23.87 -65.86
CA THR A 676 -1.89 -24.36 -64.60
C THR A 676 -0.77 -25.39 -64.86
N ASP A 677 0.30 -25.38 -64.06
CA ASP A 677 1.47 -26.27 -64.27
C ASP A 677 1.15 -27.75 -64.01
N GLU A 678 0.25 -28.04 -63.06
CA GLU A 678 -0.14 -29.40 -62.70
C GLU A 678 -1.65 -29.60 -62.81
N MET A 679 -2.06 -30.84 -63.09
CA MET A 679 -3.46 -31.23 -62.88
C MET A 679 -3.69 -31.32 -61.38
N PHE A 680 -4.73 -30.64 -60.93
CA PHE A 680 -5.16 -30.62 -59.54
C PHE A 680 -5.17 -32.01 -58.88
N VAL A 681 -4.52 -32.13 -57.72
CA VAL A 681 -4.45 -33.38 -56.95
C VAL A 681 -5.59 -33.40 -55.91
N ALA A 682 -6.21 -34.57 -55.76
CA ALA A 682 -7.33 -34.86 -54.86
C ALA A 682 -7.11 -34.29 -53.45
N GLY A 683 -8.00 -33.39 -53.00
CA GLY A 683 -8.03 -32.86 -51.63
C GLY A 683 -8.06 -31.33 -51.52
N ARG A 684 -7.56 -30.60 -52.53
CA ARG A 684 -7.87 -29.17 -52.67
C ARG A 684 -9.30 -29.06 -53.25
N ARG A 685 -10.03 -27.97 -53.02
CA ARG A 685 -11.34 -27.71 -53.70
C ARG A 685 -11.31 -26.47 -54.59
N GLU A 686 -10.18 -25.78 -54.63
CA GLU A 686 -10.03 -24.55 -55.38
C GLU A 686 -8.70 -24.51 -56.14
N VAL A 687 -8.73 -23.96 -57.35
CA VAL A 687 -7.57 -23.73 -58.21
C VAL A 687 -7.65 -22.33 -58.77
N ALA A 688 -6.54 -21.60 -58.83
CA ALA A 688 -6.48 -20.33 -59.53
C ALA A 688 -5.58 -20.43 -60.75
N LEU A 689 -5.99 -19.81 -61.84
CA LEU A 689 -5.12 -19.47 -62.96
C LEU A 689 -4.97 -17.96 -62.99
N CYS A 690 -3.76 -17.46 -62.74
CA CYS A 690 -3.43 -16.05 -62.74
C CYS A 690 -2.38 -15.74 -63.78
N PHE A 691 -2.66 -14.77 -64.65
CA PHE A 691 -1.77 -14.39 -65.75
C PHE A 691 -1.95 -12.91 -66.09
N GLU A 692 -0.93 -12.33 -66.71
CA GLU A 692 -1.00 -10.98 -67.26
C GLU A 692 -1.41 -11.06 -68.72
N ILE A 693 -2.33 -10.19 -69.12
CA ILE A 693 -2.78 -10.06 -70.50
C ILE A 693 -2.88 -8.61 -70.92
N LYS A 694 -2.40 -8.31 -72.13
CA LYS A 694 -2.53 -7.01 -72.78
C LYS A 694 -3.51 -7.10 -73.94
N GLU A 695 -4.12 -5.97 -74.27
CA GLU A 695 -4.96 -5.82 -75.47
C GLU A 695 -4.23 -6.32 -76.75
N GLN A 696 -2.94 -6.02 -76.85
CA GLN A 696 -2.08 -6.43 -77.96
C GLN A 696 -1.87 -7.95 -78.03
N ASP A 697 -1.99 -8.65 -76.90
CA ASP A 697 -1.91 -10.11 -76.87
C ASP A 697 -3.17 -10.74 -77.46
N LEU A 698 -4.28 -10.01 -77.54
CA LEU A 698 -5.55 -10.49 -78.10
C LEU A 698 -5.75 -10.05 -79.56
N ILE A 699 -5.28 -8.85 -79.90
CA ILE A 699 -5.40 -8.29 -81.24
C ILE A 699 -4.51 -9.07 -82.21
N VAL A 700 -5.13 -9.64 -83.24
CA VAL A 700 -4.41 -10.41 -84.26
C VAL A 700 -4.03 -9.58 -85.49
N GLU A 701 -4.70 -8.45 -85.71
CA GLU A 701 -4.45 -7.51 -86.80
C GLU A 701 -4.54 -6.05 -86.31
N LYS A 702 -3.60 -5.21 -86.73
CA LYS A 702 -3.51 -3.81 -86.30
C LYS A 702 -4.79 -3.05 -86.70
N GLY A 703 -5.52 -2.54 -85.70
CA GLY A 703 -6.76 -1.78 -85.90
C GLY A 703 -8.06 -2.59 -85.78
N ALA A 704 -7.98 -3.91 -85.56
CA ALA A 704 -9.15 -4.72 -85.23
C ALA A 704 -9.65 -4.43 -83.80
N ALA A 705 -10.95 -4.65 -83.55
CA ALA A 705 -11.49 -4.65 -82.20
C ALA A 705 -10.89 -5.80 -81.38
N THR A 706 -10.68 -5.58 -80.09
CA THR A 706 -10.05 -6.55 -79.18
C THR A 706 -10.99 -7.73 -78.98
N PRO A 707 -10.63 -8.94 -79.45
CA PRO A 707 -11.48 -10.11 -79.27
C PRO A 707 -11.44 -10.57 -77.81
N PRO A 708 -12.46 -11.32 -77.33
CA PRO A 708 -12.35 -11.95 -76.03
C PRO A 708 -11.28 -13.03 -76.02
N PHE A 709 -10.77 -13.34 -74.84
CA PHE A 709 -10.16 -14.65 -74.60
C PHE A 709 -11.16 -15.56 -73.89
N TYR A 710 -10.79 -16.83 -73.79
CA TYR A 710 -11.64 -17.89 -73.30
C TYR A 710 -10.98 -18.57 -72.12
N PHE A 711 -11.70 -18.66 -71.02
CA PHE A 711 -11.35 -19.49 -69.89
C PHE A 711 -12.06 -20.83 -70.03
N LEU A 712 -11.28 -21.90 -69.95
CA LEU A 712 -11.71 -23.27 -70.19
C LEU A 712 -11.15 -24.18 -69.11
N THR A 713 -11.83 -25.29 -68.89
CA THR A 713 -11.33 -26.38 -68.05
C THR A 713 -10.99 -27.60 -68.90
N SER A 714 -10.06 -28.43 -68.42
CA SER A 714 -9.86 -29.79 -68.93
C SER A 714 -9.83 -30.78 -67.77
N LEU A 715 -10.42 -31.95 -67.97
CA LEU A 715 -10.52 -33.01 -66.97
C LEU A 715 -9.46 -34.10 -67.23
N SER A 716 -9.01 -34.82 -66.20
CA SER A 716 -8.11 -35.96 -66.40
C SER A 716 -8.75 -37.06 -67.27
N ASN A 717 -10.04 -37.36 -67.06
CA ASN A 717 -10.78 -38.35 -67.85
C ASN A 717 -11.97 -37.74 -68.58
N ALA A 718 -12.28 -38.30 -69.75
CA ALA A 718 -13.49 -37.94 -70.49
C ALA A 718 -14.71 -38.57 -69.83
N GLY A 719 -15.79 -37.80 -69.69
CA GLY A 719 -17.04 -38.27 -69.08
C GLY A 719 -17.12 -38.06 -67.57
N ASP A 720 -16.06 -37.58 -66.93
CA ASP A 720 -16.12 -37.18 -65.52
C ASP A 720 -17.11 -36.02 -65.36
N GLU A 721 -18.00 -36.14 -64.37
CA GLU A 721 -19.07 -35.18 -64.11
C GLU A 721 -18.84 -34.46 -62.78
N GLY A 722 -19.34 -33.24 -62.69
CA GLY A 722 -19.25 -32.42 -61.49
C GLY A 722 -19.70 -31.00 -61.78
N THR A 723 -20.00 -30.25 -60.72
CA THR A 723 -20.32 -28.83 -60.82
C THR A 723 -19.25 -27.99 -60.17
N PHE A 724 -19.18 -26.73 -60.59
CA PHE A 724 -18.18 -25.78 -60.15
C PHE A 724 -18.66 -24.34 -60.32
N GLU A 725 -18.04 -23.46 -59.56
CA GLU A 725 -18.17 -22.02 -59.67
C GLU A 725 -16.85 -21.43 -60.18
N VAL A 726 -16.95 -20.36 -60.97
CA VAL A 726 -15.78 -19.60 -61.39
C VAL A 726 -15.95 -18.14 -61.04
N GLU A 727 -14.96 -17.62 -60.34
CA GLU A 727 -14.86 -16.23 -59.98
C GLU A 727 -13.66 -15.62 -60.69
N PHE A 728 -13.89 -14.52 -61.40
CA PHE A 728 -12.82 -13.78 -62.07
C PHE A 728 -12.50 -12.54 -61.28
N LYS A 729 -11.21 -12.27 -61.12
CA LYS A 729 -10.69 -11.05 -60.52
C LYS A 729 -9.66 -10.41 -61.44
N GLY A 730 -9.58 -9.08 -61.44
CA GLY A 730 -8.56 -8.39 -62.20
C GLY A 730 -8.16 -7.04 -61.66
N THR A 731 -6.95 -6.63 -62.03
CA THR A 731 -6.39 -5.32 -61.69
C THR A 731 -7.00 -4.19 -62.53
N GLY A 732 -7.84 -4.52 -63.50
CA GLY A 732 -8.59 -3.59 -64.34
C GLY A 732 -9.92 -4.20 -64.76
N LYS A 733 -10.76 -3.40 -65.44
CA LYS A 733 -12.12 -3.81 -65.81
C LYS A 733 -12.15 -4.81 -66.97
N PHE A 734 -12.98 -5.83 -66.83
CA PHE A 734 -13.35 -6.75 -67.90
C PHE A 734 -14.83 -7.09 -67.80
N ARG A 735 -15.33 -7.85 -68.77
CA ARG A 735 -16.68 -8.43 -68.75
C ARG A 735 -16.62 -9.92 -69.01
N VAL A 736 -17.34 -10.70 -68.22
CA VAL A 736 -17.45 -12.14 -68.34
C VAL A 736 -18.77 -12.51 -69.02
N GLU A 737 -18.70 -13.38 -70.03
CA GLU A 737 -19.86 -13.99 -70.66
C GLU A 737 -19.74 -15.51 -70.58
N ILE A 738 -20.65 -16.13 -69.83
CA ILE A 738 -20.76 -17.59 -69.79
C ILE A 738 -21.33 -18.05 -71.13
N VAL A 739 -20.54 -18.81 -71.87
CA VAL A 739 -20.98 -19.44 -73.09
C VAL A 739 -21.42 -20.84 -72.73
N GLY A 740 -22.64 -20.93 -72.18
CA GLY A 740 -23.26 -22.22 -71.90
C GLY A 740 -23.19 -23.10 -73.15
N ALA A 741 -22.97 -24.40 -72.97
CA ALA A 741 -23.02 -25.36 -74.05
C ALA A 741 -24.45 -25.45 -74.58
N LYS A 742 -24.90 -24.45 -75.34
CA LYS A 742 -26.13 -24.50 -76.11
C LYS A 742 -25.98 -25.71 -77.00
N LYS A 743 -26.86 -26.71 -76.81
CA LYS A 743 -27.10 -27.77 -77.79
C LYS A 743 -27.06 -27.08 -79.15
N ALA A 744 -26.11 -27.46 -80.00
CA ALA A 744 -26.20 -27.16 -81.41
C ALA A 744 -27.56 -27.71 -81.83
N GLY A 745 -28.56 -26.83 -81.94
CA GLY A 745 -29.87 -27.19 -82.44
C GLY A 745 -29.61 -27.84 -83.77
N LYS A 746 -29.96 -29.13 -83.90
CA LYS A 746 -30.02 -29.80 -85.19
C LYS A 746 -30.83 -28.89 -86.10
N LYS A 747 -30.17 -28.32 -87.12
CA LYS A 747 -30.88 -27.77 -88.26
C LYS A 747 -31.60 -28.89 -88.99
#